data_AF-A0A0X8HB07-F1
#
_entry.id   AF-A0A0X8HB07-F1
#
_cell.length_a   1.000
_cell.length_b   1.000
_cell.length_c   1.000
_cell.angle_alpha   90.00
_cell.angle_beta   90.00
_cell.angle_gamma   90.00
#
_symmetry.space_group_name_H-M   'P 1'
#
loop_
_entity.id
_entity.type
_entity.pdbx_description
1 polymer ?
#
loop_
_entity_poly.entity_id
_entity_poly.type
_entity_poly.pdbx_seq_one_letter_code
_entity_poly.pdbx_strand_id
1 'polypeptide(L)'
;MTEQRLLTVSDLAIHYRTGAGPVQAVDGIDFDLRPGEALGLVGESGCGKTTAAKAMLRLLPPNGEVPRGRIDFDGRNLVELDPEAMRKVRWKEIAWISQAAMNALDPVYTVGDQILEAMNAHVKIKRDEAWAHAEDLFRAVGIDPARLSAYPHEMSGGMKQRAVIAMALALDPKLIIADEPTTALDVVTQAQILARLSKLRRERGMGLLFITHDISVVVQTCDRVAVMYGGQIMETGPVREVFGTPFHPYTMGLTNAFPTLEGAQRELISIPGSPPDLLNPPPGCRFAERCPFATERCTSETPALVSVGEDRRSACHYPEQVEAFREKAARNDTWAVVGERLNEPVQGAGTIEPVAADSPLLLEVEGLRKHFPVEQGFLDGLRGRHKDRKVHAVDDISFDLRQGEILGLAGESGSGKTTTGEMLVRLQDITAGEIRFDGVDITRFAGRELKAFRRSAQMIFQDPYQTLNPRFTIFDIVGEPLVIHRLAEGEALERKVVESLERAGLKPAEIYRDRFPHELSGGQRQRVAIARAIVLEPRLIVADEPVSMLDVSIRAGVLNLMHRFRNELGISFVYVSHDLPTIRYVADRVAIMYLGEIVEVGPTEQVIHERKHPYTQLLLDASPEPDPTVVKPPLESAGEIPSAVDPPNGCHFHTRCPMAMSHCGWEGRDVVTAMSEWRIAGKEVEHLGAPELAGLDVYLSVRGGGIDAARQELTAILRAKHPSLADAAAVSPDGSVALAVHFTSQASPRRRLIAREHSVACYLYEEEAAGS
;
A
#
# COMPACT_ATOMS: atom_id res chain seq x y z
N MET A 1 -28.52 -11.28 -27.43
CA MET A 1 -27.40 -12.24 -27.32
C MET A 1 -27.49 -12.82 -25.92
N THR A 2 -27.66 -14.14 -25.77
CA THR A 2 -27.76 -14.79 -24.46
C THR A 2 -26.53 -14.45 -23.61
N GLU A 3 -26.74 -13.78 -22.48
CA GLU A 3 -25.72 -13.39 -21.50
C GLU A 3 -25.01 -14.64 -20.94
N GLN A 4 -23.91 -15.06 -21.55
CA GLN A 4 -23.13 -16.17 -21.03
C GLN A 4 -22.43 -15.71 -19.74
N ARG A 5 -22.83 -16.27 -18.60
CA ARG A 5 -22.17 -16.03 -17.30
C ARG A 5 -21.04 -17.03 -17.11
N LEU A 6 -19.87 -16.54 -16.70
CA LEU A 6 -18.70 -17.38 -16.39
C LEU A 6 -18.81 -17.97 -14.98
N LEU A 7 -19.21 -17.14 -14.01
CA LEU A 7 -19.45 -17.52 -12.62
C LEU A 7 -20.84 -17.03 -12.21
N THR A 8 -21.59 -17.84 -11.48
CA THR A 8 -22.84 -17.45 -10.83
C THR A 8 -22.84 -18.02 -9.42
N VAL A 9 -23.00 -17.14 -8.45
CA VAL A 9 -23.14 -17.46 -7.03
C VAL A 9 -24.58 -17.15 -6.63
N SER A 10 -25.29 -18.12 -6.06
CA SER A 10 -26.71 -17.99 -5.72
C SER A 10 -26.99 -18.49 -4.31
N ASP A 11 -27.65 -17.67 -3.49
CA ASP A 11 -27.98 -17.93 -2.08
C ASP A 11 -26.81 -18.57 -1.30
N LEU A 12 -25.58 -18.12 -1.56
CA LEU A 12 -24.41 -18.74 -0.93
C LEU A 12 -24.37 -18.36 0.54
N ALA A 13 -24.43 -19.36 1.41
CA ALA A 13 -24.19 -19.22 2.83
C ALA A 13 -23.00 -20.05 3.26
N ILE A 14 -22.22 -19.54 4.20
CA ILE A 14 -21.01 -20.19 4.72
C ILE A 14 -20.97 -20.02 6.23
N HIS A 15 -20.92 -21.12 6.96
CA HIS A 15 -20.87 -21.13 8.41
C HIS A 15 -19.54 -21.72 8.91
N TYR A 16 -18.98 -21.14 9.97
CA TYR A 16 -17.88 -21.75 10.73
C TYR A 16 -18.37 -22.28 12.06
N ARG A 17 -18.05 -23.55 12.35
CA ARG A 17 -18.29 -24.17 13.65
C ARG A 17 -17.29 -23.63 14.66
N THR A 18 -17.79 -23.03 15.73
CA THR A 18 -16.99 -22.56 16.88
C THR A 18 -17.58 -23.11 18.19
N GLY A 19 -16.81 -23.04 19.28
CA GLY A 19 -17.29 -23.45 20.60
C GLY A 19 -18.47 -22.61 21.13
N ALA A 20 -18.62 -21.38 20.65
CA ALA A 20 -19.72 -20.48 21.02
C ALA A 20 -20.98 -20.64 20.15
N GLY A 21 -20.89 -21.37 19.03
CA GLY A 21 -21.97 -21.53 18.06
C GLY A 21 -21.49 -21.40 16.60
N PRO A 22 -22.40 -21.53 15.62
CA PRO A 22 -22.09 -21.32 14.22
C PRO A 22 -21.93 -19.82 13.91
N VAL A 23 -20.76 -19.41 13.42
CA VAL A 23 -20.54 -18.07 12.88
C VAL A 23 -21.08 -18.02 11.45
N GLN A 24 -22.01 -17.12 11.17
CA GLN A 24 -22.60 -16.90 9.85
C GLN A 24 -21.71 -15.95 9.03
N ALA A 25 -20.60 -16.45 8.50
CA ALA A 25 -19.60 -15.64 7.81
C ALA A 25 -20.09 -15.06 6.48
N VAL A 26 -20.92 -15.81 5.77
CA VAL A 26 -21.61 -15.39 4.54
C VAL A 26 -23.03 -15.91 4.62
N ASP A 27 -24.02 -15.10 4.25
CA ASP A 27 -25.42 -15.42 4.46
C ASP A 27 -26.31 -14.96 3.29
N GLY A 28 -26.45 -15.83 2.29
CA GLY A 28 -27.37 -15.63 1.17
C GLY A 28 -26.88 -14.60 0.16
N ILE A 29 -25.61 -14.67 -0.25
CA ILE A 29 -25.08 -13.75 -1.26
C ILE A 29 -25.38 -14.21 -2.69
N ASP A 30 -25.73 -13.24 -3.53
CA ASP A 30 -26.02 -13.43 -4.96
C ASP A 30 -25.19 -12.47 -5.82
N PHE A 31 -24.40 -13.02 -6.74
CA PHE A 31 -23.73 -12.24 -7.77
C PHE A 31 -23.28 -13.11 -8.94
N ASP A 32 -22.94 -12.44 -10.05
CA ASP A 32 -22.53 -13.06 -11.30
C ASP A 32 -21.30 -12.35 -11.85
N LEU A 33 -20.53 -13.06 -12.68
CA LEU A 33 -19.40 -12.52 -13.42
C LEU A 33 -19.45 -13.02 -14.86
N ARG A 34 -19.34 -12.09 -15.81
CA ARG A 34 -19.31 -12.34 -17.26
C ARG A 34 -17.86 -12.62 -17.74
N PRO A 35 -17.65 -13.39 -18.81
CA PRO A 35 -16.31 -13.55 -19.40
C PRO A 35 -15.66 -12.20 -19.74
N GLY A 36 -14.39 -12.01 -19.38
CA GLY A 36 -13.64 -10.76 -19.62
C GLY A 36 -13.96 -9.58 -18.68
N GLU A 37 -14.99 -9.72 -17.82
CA GLU A 37 -15.41 -8.71 -16.85
C GLU A 37 -14.56 -8.78 -15.58
N ALA A 38 -14.24 -7.60 -15.01
CA ALA A 38 -13.76 -7.51 -13.64
C ALA A 38 -14.89 -7.10 -12.68
N LEU A 39 -15.14 -7.95 -11.69
CA LEU A 39 -16.05 -7.69 -10.57
C LEU A 39 -15.23 -7.41 -9.31
N GLY A 40 -15.40 -6.24 -8.72
CA GLY A 40 -14.91 -5.92 -7.39
C GLY A 40 -15.83 -6.52 -6.32
N LEU A 41 -15.29 -7.20 -5.32
CA LEU A 41 -16.00 -7.56 -4.09
C LEU A 41 -15.37 -6.78 -2.93
N VAL A 42 -16.08 -5.78 -2.42
CA VAL A 42 -15.56 -4.81 -1.43
C VAL A 42 -16.34 -4.82 -0.14
N GLY A 43 -15.74 -4.33 0.93
CA GLY A 43 -16.40 -4.15 2.22
C GLY A 43 -15.40 -4.15 3.37
N GLU A 44 -15.86 -3.82 4.58
CA GLU A 44 -15.04 -3.85 5.81
C GLU A 44 -14.45 -5.26 6.07
N SER A 45 -13.37 -5.31 6.84
CA SER A 45 -12.70 -6.56 7.21
C SER A 45 -13.65 -7.48 7.97
N GLY A 46 -13.50 -8.78 7.74
CA GLY A 46 -14.36 -9.79 8.36
C GLY A 46 -15.77 -9.91 7.77
N CYS A 47 -16.16 -9.13 6.75
CA CYS A 47 -17.51 -9.22 6.18
C CYS A 47 -17.77 -10.47 5.32
N GLY A 48 -16.75 -11.32 5.06
CA GLY A 48 -16.90 -12.62 4.39
C GLY A 48 -16.29 -12.73 2.97
N LYS A 49 -15.60 -11.71 2.46
CA LYS A 49 -15.04 -11.67 1.08
C LYS A 49 -14.09 -12.84 0.77
N THR A 50 -13.03 -12.99 1.55
CA THR A 50 -12.07 -14.11 1.43
C THR A 50 -12.72 -15.47 1.69
N THR A 51 -13.72 -15.52 2.58
CA THR A 51 -14.48 -16.75 2.85
C THR A 51 -15.29 -17.18 1.63
N ALA A 52 -15.93 -16.24 0.92
CA ALA A 52 -16.62 -16.51 -0.34
C ALA A 52 -15.63 -17.03 -1.41
N ALA A 53 -14.47 -16.40 -1.58
CA ALA A 53 -13.41 -16.87 -2.49
C ALA A 53 -12.94 -18.29 -2.18
N LYS A 54 -12.66 -18.58 -0.90
CA LYS A 54 -12.26 -19.93 -0.45
C LYS A 54 -13.36 -20.96 -0.74
N ALA A 55 -14.63 -20.62 -0.57
CA ALA A 55 -15.73 -21.53 -0.90
C ALA A 55 -15.80 -21.85 -2.39
N MET A 56 -15.62 -20.86 -3.28
CA MET A 56 -15.59 -21.08 -4.74
C MET A 56 -14.51 -22.08 -5.16
N LEU A 57 -13.38 -22.09 -4.44
CA LEU A 57 -12.29 -23.03 -4.70
C LEU A 57 -12.35 -24.29 -3.84
N ARG A 58 -13.35 -24.45 -2.97
CA ARG A 58 -13.45 -25.53 -1.96
C ARG A 58 -12.22 -25.62 -1.04
N LEU A 59 -11.71 -24.47 -0.62
CA LEU A 59 -10.55 -24.30 0.28
C LEU A 59 -10.97 -23.88 1.69
N LEU A 60 -12.24 -24.07 2.05
CA LEU A 60 -12.69 -23.85 3.43
C LEU A 60 -11.97 -24.82 4.38
N PRO A 61 -11.55 -24.36 5.57
CA PRO A 61 -10.98 -25.24 6.59
C PRO A 61 -12.02 -26.25 7.10
N PRO A 62 -11.62 -27.31 7.82
CA PRO A 62 -12.52 -28.39 8.26
C PRO A 62 -13.71 -27.95 9.14
N ASN A 63 -13.61 -26.79 9.79
CA ASN A 63 -14.70 -26.21 10.57
C ASN A 63 -15.64 -25.30 9.76
N GLY A 64 -15.35 -25.03 8.49
CA GLY A 64 -16.19 -24.26 7.58
C GLY A 64 -17.03 -25.16 6.68
N GLU A 65 -18.31 -24.80 6.52
CA GLU A 65 -19.25 -25.53 5.66
C GLU A 65 -20.11 -24.58 4.83
N VAL A 66 -20.61 -25.08 3.69
CA VAL A 66 -21.59 -24.41 2.83
C VAL A 66 -22.95 -25.06 3.09
N PRO A 67 -23.74 -24.58 4.07
CA PRO A 67 -25.02 -25.21 4.43
C PRO A 67 -26.08 -25.06 3.32
N ARG A 68 -26.00 -24.00 2.51
CA ARG A 68 -26.88 -23.75 1.37
C ARG A 68 -26.21 -22.87 0.32
N GLY A 69 -26.82 -22.86 -0.86
CA GLY A 69 -26.37 -22.07 -2.00
C GLY A 69 -25.65 -22.88 -3.05
N ARG A 70 -25.40 -22.23 -4.19
CA ARG A 70 -24.82 -22.85 -5.38
C ARG A 70 -23.75 -21.96 -5.99
N ILE A 71 -22.68 -22.58 -6.48
CA ILE A 71 -21.58 -21.91 -7.17
C ILE A 71 -21.41 -22.57 -8.54
N ASP A 72 -21.99 -21.96 -9.57
CA ASP A 72 -21.87 -22.44 -10.94
C ASP A 72 -20.73 -21.74 -11.67
N PHE A 73 -19.78 -22.51 -12.19
CA PHE A 73 -18.69 -22.02 -13.01
C PHE A 73 -18.69 -22.73 -14.37
N ASP A 74 -18.81 -21.95 -15.44
CA ASP A 74 -18.86 -22.45 -16.82
C ASP A 74 -19.87 -23.62 -16.98
N GLY A 75 -21.06 -23.43 -16.40
CA GLY A 75 -22.15 -24.42 -16.42
C GLY A 75 -22.03 -25.59 -15.44
N ARG A 76 -21.00 -25.65 -14.58
CA ARG A 76 -20.78 -26.73 -13.60
C ARG A 76 -20.91 -26.24 -12.17
N ASN A 77 -21.69 -26.93 -11.34
CA ASN A 77 -21.77 -26.65 -9.91
C ASN A 77 -20.49 -27.13 -9.20
N LEU A 78 -19.68 -26.19 -8.70
CA LEU A 78 -18.41 -26.48 -8.04
C LEU A 78 -18.58 -27.16 -6.69
N VAL A 79 -19.67 -26.89 -5.96
CA VAL A 79 -19.91 -27.40 -4.60
C VAL A 79 -19.99 -28.93 -4.58
N GLU A 80 -20.58 -29.51 -5.62
CA GLU A 80 -20.86 -30.94 -5.76
C GLU A 80 -19.72 -31.75 -6.40
N LEU A 81 -18.67 -31.10 -6.90
CA LEU A 81 -17.56 -31.80 -7.54
C LEU A 81 -16.84 -32.72 -6.55
N ASP A 82 -16.32 -33.85 -7.03
CA ASP A 82 -15.37 -34.65 -6.24
C ASP A 82 -13.99 -33.95 -6.16
N PRO A 83 -13.09 -34.38 -5.26
CA PRO A 83 -11.77 -33.76 -5.10
C PRO A 83 -10.89 -33.79 -6.36
N GLU A 84 -11.00 -34.82 -7.20
CA GLU A 84 -10.17 -34.98 -8.41
C GLU A 84 -10.67 -34.10 -9.55
N ALA A 85 -11.99 -33.96 -9.70
CA ALA A 85 -12.61 -33.00 -10.59
C ALA A 85 -12.28 -31.56 -10.17
N MET A 86 -12.33 -31.25 -8.87
CA MET A 86 -11.97 -29.94 -8.36
C MET A 86 -10.48 -29.60 -8.58
N ARG A 87 -9.60 -30.60 -8.48
CA ARG A 87 -8.17 -30.43 -8.82
C ARG A 87 -7.95 -29.98 -10.27
N LYS A 88 -8.81 -30.40 -11.21
CA LYS A 88 -8.74 -29.96 -12.62
C LYS A 88 -9.25 -28.54 -12.83
N VAL A 89 -10.09 -28.02 -11.92
CA VAL A 89 -10.60 -26.65 -11.93
C VAL A 89 -9.57 -25.69 -11.33
N ARG A 90 -9.03 -26.04 -10.16
CA ARG A 90 -8.02 -25.21 -9.47
C ARG A 90 -6.79 -25.02 -10.36
N TRP A 91 -6.25 -23.81 -10.37
CA TRP A 91 -5.11 -23.36 -11.15
C TRP A 91 -5.34 -23.29 -12.66
N LYS A 92 -5.89 -24.35 -13.25
CA LYS A 92 -6.08 -24.47 -14.70
C LYS A 92 -7.26 -23.66 -15.21
N GLU A 93 -8.38 -23.65 -14.51
CA GLU A 93 -9.57 -22.91 -14.93
C GLU A 93 -9.84 -21.69 -14.05
N ILE A 94 -9.56 -21.83 -12.74
CA ILE A 94 -9.63 -20.74 -11.76
C ILE A 94 -8.30 -20.66 -11.03
N ALA A 95 -7.57 -19.55 -11.21
CA ALA A 95 -6.36 -19.25 -10.47
C ALA A 95 -6.66 -18.33 -9.28
N TRP A 96 -5.87 -18.45 -8.21
CA TRP A 96 -6.00 -17.64 -7.00
C TRP A 96 -4.70 -16.94 -6.69
N ILE A 97 -4.76 -15.62 -6.58
CA ILE A 97 -3.70 -14.79 -6.00
C ILE A 97 -4.16 -14.48 -4.57
N SER A 98 -3.58 -15.17 -3.59
CA SER A 98 -3.99 -15.03 -2.19
C SER A 98 -3.44 -13.78 -1.52
N GLN A 99 -4.08 -13.38 -0.42
CA GLN A 99 -3.54 -12.36 0.50
C GLN A 99 -2.14 -12.80 0.97
N ALA A 100 -1.20 -11.84 1.07
CA ALA A 100 0.21 -12.09 1.38
C ALA A 100 0.92 -13.05 0.40
N ALA A 101 0.55 -13.01 -0.89
CA ALA A 101 1.19 -13.77 -1.96
C ALA A 101 2.73 -13.69 -1.99
N MET A 102 3.33 -12.61 -1.49
CA MET A 102 4.80 -12.50 -1.33
C MET A 102 5.43 -13.61 -0.47
N ASN A 103 4.65 -14.24 0.42
CA ASN A 103 5.06 -15.38 1.24
C ASN A 103 4.67 -16.75 0.65
N ALA A 104 4.03 -16.76 -0.52
CA ALA A 104 3.58 -17.99 -1.17
C ALA A 104 4.71 -18.72 -1.92
N LEU A 105 5.79 -18.02 -2.27
CA LEU A 105 6.96 -18.61 -2.93
C LEU A 105 7.83 -19.33 -1.90
N ASP A 106 8.25 -20.55 -2.22
CA ASP A 106 9.18 -21.32 -1.41
C ASP A 106 10.60 -20.70 -1.51
N PRO A 107 11.22 -20.27 -0.39
CA PRO A 107 12.50 -19.58 -0.42
C PRO A 107 13.69 -20.47 -0.82
N VAL A 108 13.54 -21.80 -0.85
CA VAL A 108 14.65 -22.73 -1.17
C VAL A 108 14.65 -23.21 -2.62
N TYR A 109 13.65 -22.86 -3.42
CA TYR A 109 13.58 -23.17 -4.85
C TYR A 109 13.71 -21.91 -5.71
N THR A 110 14.21 -22.06 -6.93
CA THR A 110 14.17 -20.96 -7.91
C THR A 110 12.73 -20.66 -8.31
N VAL A 111 12.45 -19.43 -8.68
CA VAL A 111 11.09 -19.03 -9.08
C VAL A 111 10.63 -19.76 -10.35
N GLY A 112 11.53 -19.96 -11.31
CA GLY A 112 11.25 -20.70 -12.53
C GLY A 112 10.87 -22.16 -12.24
N ASP A 113 11.60 -22.84 -11.37
CA ASP A 113 11.26 -24.23 -11.01
C ASP A 113 9.88 -24.35 -10.36
N GLN A 114 9.49 -23.38 -9.52
CA GLN A 114 8.15 -23.34 -8.90
C GLN A 114 7.04 -23.13 -9.94
N ILE A 115 7.26 -22.27 -10.94
CA ILE A 115 6.33 -22.08 -12.06
C ILE A 115 6.18 -23.37 -12.89
N LEU A 116 7.30 -24.03 -13.17
CA LEU A 116 7.32 -25.31 -13.88
C LEU A 116 6.61 -26.41 -13.10
N GLU A 117 6.77 -26.46 -11.77
CA GLU A 117 6.05 -27.40 -10.90
C GLU A 117 4.55 -27.19 -11.00
N ALA A 118 4.09 -25.93 -10.93
CA ALA A 118 2.68 -25.58 -11.09
C ALA A 118 2.11 -26.03 -12.44
N MET A 119 2.87 -25.87 -13.54
CA MET A 119 2.44 -26.38 -14.86
C MET A 119 2.36 -27.92 -14.88
N ASN A 120 3.42 -28.60 -14.43
CA ASN A 120 3.54 -30.06 -14.46
C ASN A 120 2.52 -30.78 -13.56
N ALA A 121 2.00 -30.10 -12.53
CA ALA A 121 0.93 -30.64 -11.69
C ALA A 121 -0.39 -30.86 -12.43
N HIS A 122 -0.60 -30.20 -13.58
CA HIS A 122 -1.87 -30.19 -14.33
C HIS A 122 -1.74 -30.62 -15.81
N VAL A 123 -0.60 -30.38 -16.46
CA VAL A 123 -0.37 -30.73 -17.87
C VAL A 123 0.96 -31.44 -18.08
N LYS A 124 1.03 -32.31 -19.09
CA LYS A 124 2.28 -32.94 -19.52
C LYS A 124 2.97 -32.01 -20.50
N ILE A 125 3.96 -31.26 -20.04
CA ILE A 125 4.76 -30.33 -20.85
C ILE A 125 6.24 -30.70 -20.73
N LYS A 126 7.02 -30.53 -21.81
CA LYS A 126 8.47 -30.76 -21.73
C LYS A 126 9.12 -29.59 -20.98
N ARG A 127 10.22 -29.85 -20.25
CA ARG A 127 10.90 -28.81 -19.47
C ARG A 127 11.28 -27.59 -20.30
N ASP A 128 11.83 -27.79 -21.50
CA ASP A 128 12.27 -26.68 -22.36
C ASP A 128 11.10 -25.81 -22.84
N GLU A 129 9.96 -26.44 -23.16
CA GLU A 129 8.73 -25.75 -23.57
C GLU A 129 8.09 -24.99 -22.39
N ALA A 130 8.06 -25.61 -21.21
CA ALA A 130 7.57 -24.97 -19.99
C ALA A 130 8.45 -23.79 -19.56
N TRP A 131 9.76 -23.91 -19.73
CA TRP A 131 10.70 -22.84 -19.45
C TRP A 131 10.50 -21.66 -20.41
N ALA A 132 10.39 -21.91 -21.72
CA ALA A 132 10.08 -20.87 -22.70
C ALA A 132 8.76 -20.15 -22.38
N HIS A 133 7.72 -20.89 -22.01
CA HIS A 133 6.44 -20.30 -21.57
C HIS A 133 6.60 -19.47 -20.29
N ALA A 134 7.41 -19.93 -19.33
CA ALA A 134 7.73 -19.15 -18.13
C ALA A 134 8.48 -17.84 -18.46
N GLU A 135 9.35 -17.84 -19.47
CA GLU A 135 9.99 -16.60 -19.95
C GLU A 135 8.98 -15.63 -20.52
N ASP A 136 8.03 -16.11 -21.33
CA ASP A 136 6.96 -15.27 -21.89
C ASP A 136 6.06 -14.68 -20.80
N LEU A 137 5.74 -15.48 -19.78
CA LEU A 137 5.00 -15.00 -18.61
C LEU A 137 5.78 -13.94 -17.83
N PHE A 138 7.09 -14.12 -17.64
CA PHE A 138 7.96 -13.12 -17.02
C PHE A 138 7.97 -11.80 -17.80
N ARG A 139 8.14 -11.85 -19.13
CA ARG A 139 8.03 -10.65 -20.00
C ARG A 139 6.68 -9.97 -19.82
N ALA A 140 5.59 -10.75 -19.84
CA ALA A 140 4.23 -10.25 -19.69
C ALA A 140 3.99 -9.52 -18.36
N VAL A 141 4.54 -10.05 -17.26
CA VAL A 141 4.47 -9.40 -15.93
C VAL A 141 5.58 -8.38 -15.70
N GLY A 142 6.46 -8.13 -16.67
CA GLY A 142 7.51 -7.10 -16.56
C GLY A 142 8.68 -7.49 -15.69
N ILE A 143 9.09 -8.75 -15.76
CA ILE A 143 10.30 -9.26 -15.14
C ILE A 143 11.21 -9.76 -16.26
N ASP A 144 12.50 -9.46 -16.18
CA ASP A 144 13.49 -10.03 -17.09
C ASP A 144 13.48 -11.56 -16.97
N PRO A 145 13.29 -12.32 -18.07
CA PRO A 145 13.37 -13.78 -18.07
C PRO A 145 14.61 -14.36 -17.39
N ALA A 146 15.74 -13.64 -17.40
CA ALA A 146 16.95 -14.05 -16.69
C ALA A 146 16.76 -14.23 -15.18
N ARG A 147 15.68 -13.66 -14.60
CA ARG A 147 15.33 -13.80 -13.17
C ARG A 147 14.59 -15.10 -12.83
N LEU A 148 14.24 -15.95 -13.81
CA LEU A 148 13.63 -17.26 -13.52
C LEU A 148 14.55 -18.14 -12.66
N SER A 149 15.86 -18.00 -12.79
CA SER A 149 16.85 -18.72 -11.99
C SER A 149 17.11 -18.10 -10.62
N ALA A 150 16.49 -16.95 -10.31
CA ALA A 150 16.63 -16.30 -9.01
C ALA A 150 15.80 -17.01 -7.94
N TYR A 151 16.29 -16.96 -6.71
CA TYR A 151 15.53 -17.34 -5.53
C TYR A 151 14.62 -16.19 -5.07
N PRO A 152 13.51 -16.47 -4.37
CA PRO A 152 12.62 -15.41 -3.90
C PRO A 152 13.33 -14.33 -3.08
N HIS A 153 14.28 -14.69 -2.21
CA HIS A 153 15.00 -13.73 -1.37
C HIS A 153 15.93 -12.79 -2.16
N GLU A 154 16.20 -13.07 -3.44
CA GLU A 154 16.97 -12.23 -4.35
C GLU A 154 16.08 -11.24 -5.13
N MET A 155 14.75 -11.29 -4.95
CA MET A 155 13.77 -10.47 -5.64
C MET A 155 13.15 -9.41 -4.72
N SER A 156 12.82 -8.24 -5.27
CA SER A 156 12.04 -7.21 -4.57
C SER A 156 10.63 -7.71 -4.25
N GLY A 157 9.94 -7.05 -3.31
CA GLY A 157 8.56 -7.41 -2.97
C GLY A 157 7.60 -7.34 -4.16
N GLY A 158 7.70 -6.28 -4.96
CA GLY A 158 6.97 -6.12 -6.21
C GLY A 158 7.31 -7.21 -7.24
N MET A 159 8.59 -7.56 -7.40
CA MET A 159 9.01 -8.66 -8.27
C MET A 159 8.45 -10.02 -7.82
N LYS A 160 8.44 -10.31 -6.50
CA LYS A 160 7.82 -11.52 -5.96
C LYS A 160 6.32 -11.56 -6.29
N GLN A 161 5.62 -10.45 -6.10
CA GLN A 161 4.19 -10.38 -6.41
C GLN A 161 3.92 -10.62 -7.89
N ARG A 162 4.70 -9.99 -8.78
CA ARG A 162 4.58 -10.20 -10.23
C ARG A 162 4.94 -11.63 -10.63
N ALA A 163 5.91 -12.27 -9.96
CA ALA A 163 6.21 -13.69 -10.17
C ALA A 163 5.04 -14.60 -9.76
N VAL A 164 4.36 -14.31 -8.65
CA VAL A 164 3.14 -15.05 -8.26
C VAL A 164 2.02 -14.86 -9.28
N ILE A 165 1.86 -13.65 -9.84
CA ILE A 165 0.91 -13.40 -10.94
C ILE A 165 1.28 -14.23 -12.17
N ALA A 166 2.56 -14.28 -12.57
CA ALA A 166 3.02 -15.13 -13.65
C ALA A 166 2.71 -16.61 -13.39
N MET A 167 2.94 -17.09 -12.17
CA MET A 167 2.64 -18.45 -11.76
C MET A 167 1.13 -18.76 -11.80
N ALA A 168 0.28 -17.81 -11.41
CA ALA A 168 -1.18 -17.92 -11.49
C ALA A 168 -1.68 -17.97 -12.95
N LEU A 169 -0.98 -17.29 -13.87
CA LEU A 169 -1.27 -17.26 -15.30
C LEU A 169 -0.68 -18.42 -16.09
N ALA A 170 0.09 -19.30 -15.45
CA ALA A 170 0.84 -20.37 -16.10
C ALA A 170 0.01 -21.30 -17.00
N LEU A 171 -1.27 -21.46 -16.69
CA LEU A 171 -2.18 -22.37 -17.39
C LEU A 171 -3.36 -21.65 -18.08
N ASP A 172 -3.25 -20.35 -18.32
CA ASP A 172 -4.29 -19.54 -18.98
C ASP A 172 -5.69 -19.69 -18.36
N PRO A 173 -5.85 -19.37 -17.07
CA PRO A 173 -7.12 -19.57 -16.36
C PRO A 173 -8.23 -18.71 -16.96
N LYS A 174 -9.46 -19.23 -16.97
CA LYS A 174 -10.64 -18.44 -17.40
C LYS A 174 -11.03 -17.40 -16.37
N LEU A 175 -10.76 -17.64 -15.08
CA LEU A 175 -11.05 -16.73 -13.98
C LEU A 175 -9.83 -16.59 -13.06
N ILE A 176 -9.52 -15.36 -12.70
CA ILE A 176 -8.58 -15.04 -11.63
C ILE A 176 -9.38 -14.51 -10.45
N ILE A 177 -9.19 -15.13 -9.28
CA ILE A 177 -9.59 -14.57 -8.00
C ILE A 177 -8.35 -13.88 -7.42
N ALA A 178 -8.41 -12.56 -7.25
CA ALA A 178 -7.32 -11.79 -6.67
C ALA A 178 -7.76 -11.24 -5.32
N ASP A 179 -7.24 -11.82 -4.23
CA ASP A 179 -7.61 -11.49 -2.86
C ASP A 179 -6.55 -10.60 -2.21
N GLU A 180 -6.84 -9.30 -2.16
CA GLU A 180 -5.91 -8.28 -1.68
C GLU A 180 -4.52 -8.36 -2.35
N PRO A 181 -4.45 -8.40 -3.71
CA PRO A 181 -3.24 -8.73 -4.44
C PRO A 181 -2.16 -7.63 -4.40
N THR A 182 -2.46 -6.47 -3.84
CA THR A 182 -1.51 -5.34 -3.76
C THR A 182 -1.31 -4.82 -2.35
N THR A 183 -1.88 -5.48 -1.34
CA THR A 183 -1.67 -5.10 0.07
C THR A 183 -0.19 -5.17 0.42
N ALA A 184 0.28 -4.20 1.22
CA ALA A 184 1.67 -4.03 1.66
C ALA A 184 2.68 -3.65 0.54
N LEU A 185 2.19 -3.18 -0.61
CA LEU A 185 3.02 -2.56 -1.65
C LEU A 185 2.85 -1.04 -1.64
N ASP A 186 3.87 -0.32 -2.09
CA ASP A 186 3.75 1.13 -2.31
C ASP A 186 2.80 1.46 -3.47
N VAL A 187 2.34 2.71 -3.53
CA VAL A 187 1.36 3.17 -4.54
C VAL A 187 1.83 2.98 -5.98
N VAL A 188 3.12 3.11 -6.26
CA VAL A 188 3.66 3.00 -7.63
C VAL A 188 3.70 1.55 -8.07
N THR A 189 4.27 0.67 -7.24
CA THR A 189 4.31 -0.77 -7.49
C THR A 189 2.89 -1.34 -7.60
N GLN A 190 1.97 -0.90 -6.73
CA GLN A 190 0.55 -1.24 -6.80
C GLN A 190 -0.04 -0.86 -8.16
N ALA A 191 0.08 0.40 -8.58
CA ALA A 191 -0.47 0.87 -9.85
C ALA A 191 0.09 0.09 -11.06
N GLN A 192 1.38 -0.23 -11.06
CA GLN A 192 2.01 -1.06 -12.09
C GLN A 192 1.44 -2.47 -12.17
N ILE A 193 1.27 -3.11 -11.03
CA ILE A 193 0.72 -4.47 -10.95
C ILE A 193 -0.73 -4.51 -11.44
N LEU A 194 -1.55 -3.54 -11.00
CA LEU A 194 -2.95 -3.46 -11.40
C LEU A 194 -3.10 -3.16 -12.90
N ALA A 195 -2.30 -2.25 -13.45
CA ALA A 195 -2.30 -1.93 -14.88
C ALA A 195 -1.97 -3.17 -15.72
N ARG A 196 -0.95 -3.95 -15.32
CA ARG A 196 -0.57 -5.20 -15.99
C ARG A 196 -1.62 -6.28 -15.87
N LEU A 197 -2.17 -6.49 -14.67
CA LEU A 197 -3.25 -7.47 -14.47
C LEU A 197 -4.48 -7.13 -15.33
N SER A 198 -4.84 -5.85 -15.39
CA SER A 198 -5.94 -5.34 -16.22
C SER A 198 -5.68 -5.54 -17.71
N LYS A 199 -4.43 -5.30 -18.17
CA LYS A 199 -4.01 -5.57 -19.54
C LYS A 199 -4.11 -7.06 -19.89
N LEU A 200 -3.53 -7.92 -19.06
CA LEU A 200 -3.52 -9.38 -19.26
C LEU A 200 -4.94 -9.95 -19.26
N ARG A 201 -5.80 -9.46 -18.34
CA ARG A 201 -7.24 -9.78 -18.32
C ARG A 201 -7.90 -9.53 -19.67
N ARG A 202 -7.68 -8.34 -20.25
CA ARG A 202 -8.25 -7.94 -21.55
C ARG A 202 -7.68 -8.76 -22.71
N GLU A 203 -6.36 -8.93 -22.77
CA GLU A 203 -5.68 -9.66 -23.85
C GLU A 203 -6.06 -11.15 -23.89
N ARG A 204 -6.27 -11.77 -22.72
CA ARG A 204 -6.59 -13.20 -22.61
C ARG A 204 -8.08 -13.50 -22.41
N GLY A 205 -8.93 -12.46 -22.34
CA GLY A 205 -10.38 -12.62 -22.14
C GLY A 205 -10.77 -13.25 -20.80
N MET A 206 -9.94 -13.09 -19.77
CA MET A 206 -10.13 -13.71 -18.45
C MET A 206 -11.15 -12.91 -17.62
N GLY A 207 -11.99 -13.60 -16.85
CA GLY A 207 -12.74 -12.98 -15.76
C GLY A 207 -11.81 -12.62 -14.59
N LEU A 208 -12.12 -11.54 -13.88
CA LEU A 208 -11.39 -11.13 -12.67
C LEU A 208 -12.37 -10.88 -11.52
N LEU A 209 -12.31 -11.70 -10.47
CA LEU A 209 -12.93 -11.39 -9.18
C LEU A 209 -11.87 -10.72 -8.30
N PHE A 210 -11.98 -9.41 -8.14
CA PHE A 210 -11.02 -8.59 -7.41
C PHE A 210 -11.55 -8.28 -6.01
N ILE A 211 -10.91 -8.79 -4.97
CA ILE A 211 -11.29 -8.60 -3.58
C ILE A 211 -10.34 -7.60 -2.94
N THR A 212 -10.88 -6.53 -2.38
CA THR A 212 -10.11 -5.52 -1.66
C THR A 212 -11.02 -4.78 -0.67
N HIS A 213 -10.42 -4.07 0.28
CA HIS A 213 -11.11 -3.09 1.11
C HIS A 213 -10.92 -1.65 0.60
N ASP A 214 -10.08 -1.43 -0.41
CA ASP A 214 -9.80 -0.13 -1.02
C ASP A 214 -10.70 0.16 -2.22
N ILE A 215 -11.63 1.12 -2.06
CA ILE A 215 -12.57 1.53 -3.11
C ILE A 215 -11.85 2.18 -4.29
N SER A 216 -10.84 3.00 -4.03
CA SER A 216 -10.11 3.73 -5.07
C SER A 216 -9.46 2.76 -6.06
N VAL A 217 -8.93 1.64 -5.55
CA VAL A 217 -8.39 0.56 -6.40
C VAL A 217 -9.49 -0.11 -7.24
N VAL A 218 -10.68 -0.33 -6.67
CA VAL A 218 -11.82 -0.91 -7.40
C VAL A 218 -12.34 0.03 -8.47
N VAL A 219 -12.42 1.33 -8.18
CA VAL A 219 -12.82 2.38 -9.14
C VAL A 219 -11.93 2.35 -10.39
N GLN A 220 -10.64 2.11 -10.20
CA GLN A 220 -9.67 2.06 -11.28
C GLN A 220 -9.60 0.70 -12.03
N THR A 221 -9.90 -0.40 -11.35
CA THR A 221 -9.58 -1.76 -11.85
C THR A 221 -10.80 -2.55 -12.34
N CYS A 222 -11.99 -2.26 -11.80
CA CYS A 222 -13.17 -3.09 -11.96
C CYS A 222 -14.25 -2.45 -12.83
N ASP A 223 -15.01 -3.28 -13.54
CA ASP A 223 -16.14 -2.86 -14.37
C ASP A 223 -17.43 -2.76 -13.52
N ARG A 224 -17.65 -3.76 -12.65
CA ARG A 224 -18.77 -3.82 -11.69
C ARG A 224 -18.26 -4.05 -10.28
N VAL A 225 -19.10 -3.76 -9.29
CA VAL A 225 -18.81 -3.99 -7.87
C VAL A 225 -19.99 -4.66 -7.17
N ALA A 226 -19.66 -5.47 -6.17
CA ALA A 226 -20.56 -5.97 -5.14
C ALA A 226 -20.03 -5.50 -3.77
N VAL A 227 -20.80 -4.63 -3.12
CA VAL A 227 -20.48 -4.07 -1.81
C VAL A 227 -21.06 -4.98 -0.73
N MET A 228 -20.21 -5.54 0.11
CA MET A 228 -20.54 -6.54 1.12
C MET A 228 -20.42 -5.97 2.54
N TYR A 229 -21.36 -6.33 3.41
CA TYR A 229 -21.38 -5.96 4.82
C TYR A 229 -22.03 -7.06 5.66
N GLY A 230 -21.41 -7.45 6.78
CA GLY A 230 -21.99 -8.41 7.72
C GLY A 230 -22.47 -9.73 7.09
N GLY A 231 -21.70 -10.30 6.15
CA GLY A 231 -22.04 -11.55 5.47
C GLY A 231 -22.98 -11.41 4.26
N GLN A 232 -23.48 -10.20 3.95
CA GLN A 232 -24.49 -9.96 2.91
C GLN A 232 -24.05 -8.92 1.87
N ILE A 233 -24.63 -8.97 0.67
CA ILE A 233 -24.43 -7.96 -0.37
C ILE A 233 -25.42 -6.81 -0.15
N MET A 234 -24.90 -5.60 0.03
CA MET A 234 -25.67 -4.37 0.26
C MET A 234 -26.02 -3.65 -1.03
N GLU A 235 -25.11 -3.65 -2.02
CA GLU A 235 -25.30 -2.97 -3.29
C GLU A 235 -24.46 -3.63 -4.39
N THR A 236 -25.00 -3.70 -5.61
CA THR A 236 -24.27 -4.19 -6.79
C THR A 236 -24.55 -3.31 -8.00
N GLY A 237 -23.58 -3.17 -8.90
CA GLY A 237 -23.77 -2.47 -10.17
C GLY A 237 -22.48 -2.02 -10.82
N PRO A 238 -22.55 -1.21 -11.90
CA PRO A 238 -21.38 -0.58 -12.49
C PRO A 238 -20.64 0.26 -11.44
N VAL A 239 -19.32 0.07 -11.34
CA VAL A 239 -18.46 0.66 -10.30
C VAL A 239 -18.67 2.16 -10.15
N ARG A 240 -18.63 2.88 -11.29
CA ARG A 240 -18.73 4.34 -11.31
C ARG A 240 -20.10 4.84 -10.83
N GLU A 241 -21.15 4.09 -11.10
CA GLU A 241 -22.50 4.45 -10.68
C GLU A 241 -22.76 4.16 -9.21
N VAL A 242 -22.27 3.01 -8.72
CA VAL A 242 -22.40 2.61 -7.30
C VAL A 242 -21.67 3.60 -6.40
N PHE A 243 -20.44 3.99 -6.72
CA PHE A 243 -19.69 4.93 -5.89
C PHE A 243 -20.01 6.40 -6.17
N GLY A 244 -20.42 6.77 -7.40
CA GLY A 244 -20.81 8.14 -7.72
C GLY A 244 -22.24 8.50 -7.28
N THR A 245 -23.16 7.54 -7.29
CA THR A 245 -24.57 7.74 -6.91
C THR A 245 -25.09 6.57 -6.06
N PRO A 246 -24.51 6.31 -4.88
CA PRO A 246 -24.87 5.15 -4.05
C PRO A 246 -26.35 5.13 -3.66
N PHE A 247 -26.94 3.94 -3.56
CA PHE A 247 -28.30 3.72 -3.04
C PHE A 247 -28.33 3.32 -1.58
N HIS A 248 -27.36 2.52 -1.13
CA HIS A 248 -27.36 2.01 0.23
C HIS A 248 -26.62 2.98 1.19
N PRO A 249 -27.17 3.29 2.38
CA PRO A 249 -26.52 4.18 3.35
C PRO A 249 -25.10 3.78 3.77
N TYR A 250 -24.82 2.47 3.82
CA TYR A 250 -23.44 1.98 4.03
C TYR A 250 -22.50 2.38 2.89
N THR A 251 -22.91 2.20 1.62
CA THR A 251 -22.12 2.64 0.47
C THR A 251 -21.90 4.15 0.51
N MET A 252 -22.90 4.94 0.92
CA MET A 252 -22.76 6.39 1.10
C MET A 252 -21.68 6.73 2.15
N GLY A 253 -21.73 6.08 3.31
CA GLY A 253 -20.72 6.27 4.36
C GLY A 253 -19.32 5.87 3.92
N LEU A 254 -19.21 4.76 3.18
CA LEU A 254 -17.94 4.29 2.64
C LEU A 254 -17.35 5.29 1.64
N THR A 255 -18.14 5.77 0.67
CA THR A 255 -17.67 6.77 -0.32
C THR A 255 -17.19 8.05 0.37
N ASN A 256 -17.91 8.52 1.40
CA ASN A 256 -17.59 9.77 2.08
C ASN A 256 -16.46 9.66 3.12
N ALA A 257 -15.93 8.46 3.35
CA ALA A 257 -14.85 8.21 4.31
C ALA A 257 -13.45 8.28 3.70
N PHE A 258 -13.34 8.42 2.36
CA PHE A 258 -12.05 8.50 1.66
C PHE A 258 -11.59 9.95 1.46
N PRO A 259 -10.30 10.24 1.71
CA PRO A 259 -9.70 11.50 1.27
C PRO A 259 -9.47 11.52 -0.24
N THR A 260 -9.64 12.69 -0.86
CA THR A 260 -9.40 12.94 -2.30
C THR A 260 -8.15 13.78 -2.53
N LEU A 261 -7.44 13.56 -3.65
CA LEU A 261 -6.30 14.41 -4.04
C LEU A 261 -6.74 15.71 -4.73
N GLU A 262 -7.95 15.72 -5.28
CA GLU A 262 -8.54 16.88 -5.95
C GLU A 262 -9.71 17.46 -5.15
N GLY A 263 -10.05 18.71 -5.41
CA GLY A 263 -11.16 19.42 -4.76
C GLY A 263 -10.83 19.97 -3.36
N ALA A 264 -11.87 20.52 -2.72
CA ALA A 264 -11.74 21.12 -1.38
C ALA A 264 -11.54 20.04 -0.31
N GLN A 265 -10.61 20.28 0.62
CA GLN A 265 -10.44 19.45 1.79
C GLN A 265 -11.72 19.50 2.62
N ARG A 266 -12.43 18.37 2.68
CA ARG A 266 -13.63 18.18 3.50
C ARG A 266 -13.28 17.26 4.65
N GLU A 267 -13.97 17.46 5.76
CA GLU A 267 -13.87 16.56 6.91
C GLU A 267 -14.32 15.15 6.51
N LEU A 268 -13.49 14.15 6.83
CA LEU A 268 -13.81 12.76 6.50
C LEU A 268 -14.96 12.26 7.36
N ILE A 269 -15.91 11.58 6.70
CA ILE A 269 -16.97 10.86 7.40
C ILE A 269 -16.38 9.60 8.03
N SER A 270 -16.58 9.41 9.32
CA SER A 270 -16.33 8.12 9.96
C SER A 270 -17.66 7.44 10.24
N ILE A 271 -17.79 6.16 9.85
CA ILE A 271 -18.96 5.34 10.17
C ILE A 271 -18.77 4.80 11.60
N PRO A 272 -19.48 5.33 12.62
CA PRO A 272 -19.32 4.89 14.00
C PRO A 272 -19.76 3.44 14.21
N GLY A 273 -19.30 2.84 15.30
CA GLY A 273 -19.59 1.46 15.66
C GLY A 273 -18.65 0.45 15.00
N SER A 274 -18.83 -0.81 15.39
CA SER A 274 -18.17 -1.97 14.78
C SER A 274 -19.15 -2.77 13.91
N PRO A 275 -18.67 -3.57 12.95
CA PRO A 275 -19.50 -4.56 12.28
C PRO A 275 -20.30 -5.44 13.26
N PRO A 276 -21.48 -5.95 12.84
CA PRO A 276 -22.29 -6.81 13.71
C PRO A 276 -21.56 -8.11 14.06
N ASP A 277 -21.91 -8.68 15.22
CA ASP A 277 -21.46 -10.01 15.61
C ASP A 277 -22.07 -11.08 14.69
N LEU A 278 -21.22 -11.82 13.98
CA LEU A 278 -21.64 -12.86 13.05
C LEU A 278 -22.04 -14.17 13.75
N LEU A 279 -21.80 -14.32 15.05
CA LEU A 279 -22.38 -15.41 15.86
C LEU A 279 -23.88 -15.21 16.06
N ASN A 280 -24.29 -13.97 16.34
CA ASN A 280 -25.68 -13.60 16.62
C ASN A 280 -26.08 -12.38 15.78
N PRO A 281 -26.19 -12.55 14.46
CA PRO A 281 -26.30 -11.38 13.60
C PRO A 281 -27.72 -10.80 13.64
N PRO A 282 -27.92 -9.48 13.44
CA PRO A 282 -29.19 -8.81 13.66
C PRO A 282 -30.36 -9.42 12.87
N PRO A 283 -31.58 -9.49 13.44
CA PRO A 283 -32.72 -10.14 12.77
C PRO A 283 -33.24 -9.39 11.53
N GLY A 284 -32.91 -8.11 11.39
CA GLY A 284 -33.24 -7.28 10.22
C GLY A 284 -32.03 -6.96 9.33
N CYS A 285 -32.00 -5.74 8.78
CA CYS A 285 -30.87 -5.23 8.03
C CYS A 285 -29.58 -5.27 8.87
N ARG A 286 -28.53 -5.92 8.34
CA ARG A 286 -27.23 -6.04 9.02
C ARG A 286 -26.62 -4.69 9.40
N PHE A 287 -26.93 -3.62 8.65
CA PHE A 287 -26.41 -2.27 8.88
C PHE A 287 -27.32 -1.38 9.74
N ALA A 288 -28.49 -1.85 10.21
CA ALA A 288 -29.47 -1.01 10.90
C ALA A 288 -28.89 -0.25 12.11
N GLU A 289 -28.05 -0.91 12.92
CA GLU A 289 -27.43 -0.30 14.11
C GLU A 289 -26.44 0.82 13.80
N ARG A 290 -25.88 0.84 12.58
CA ARG A 290 -24.93 1.87 12.11
C ARG A 290 -25.53 2.81 11.07
N CYS A 291 -26.76 2.57 10.64
CA CYS A 291 -27.45 3.42 9.68
C CYS A 291 -28.10 4.63 10.40
N PRO A 292 -27.83 5.87 9.96
CA PRO A 292 -28.47 7.07 10.50
C PRO A 292 -29.95 7.20 10.09
N PHE A 293 -30.39 6.41 9.11
CA PHE A 293 -31.75 6.42 8.58
C PHE A 293 -32.55 5.16 8.96
N ALA A 294 -32.05 4.36 9.88
CA ALA A 294 -32.70 3.12 10.29
C ALA A 294 -34.10 3.38 10.88
N THR A 295 -35.07 2.59 10.44
CA THR A 295 -36.43 2.57 10.99
C THR A 295 -36.68 1.26 11.73
N GLU A 296 -37.83 1.11 12.39
CA GLU A 296 -38.25 -0.15 13.02
C GLU A 296 -38.22 -1.33 12.03
N ARG A 297 -38.69 -1.11 10.79
CA ARG A 297 -38.64 -2.12 9.73
C ARG A 297 -37.22 -2.62 9.46
N CYS A 298 -36.23 -1.71 9.45
CA CYS A 298 -34.83 -2.08 9.28
C CYS A 298 -34.32 -3.00 10.39
N THR A 299 -34.85 -2.89 11.60
CA THR A 299 -34.41 -3.74 12.73
C THR A 299 -35.09 -5.10 12.77
N SER A 300 -36.28 -5.25 12.18
CA SER A 300 -37.08 -6.47 12.24
C SER A 300 -37.10 -7.30 10.95
N GLU A 301 -36.77 -6.71 9.81
CA GLU A 301 -36.87 -7.36 8.49
C GLU A 301 -35.58 -7.19 7.69
N THR A 302 -35.06 -8.29 7.15
CA THR A 302 -33.91 -8.26 6.24
C THR A 302 -34.33 -7.71 4.87
N PRO A 303 -33.73 -6.62 4.38
CA PRO A 303 -34.05 -6.07 3.08
C PRO A 303 -33.60 -7.03 1.97
N ALA A 304 -34.47 -7.29 0.99
CA ALA A 304 -34.10 -8.05 -0.20
C ALA A 304 -33.20 -7.22 -1.13
N LEU A 305 -32.30 -7.88 -1.86
CA LEU A 305 -31.47 -7.24 -2.88
C LEU A 305 -32.32 -6.97 -4.15
N VAL A 306 -32.95 -5.80 -4.21
CA VAL A 306 -33.90 -5.41 -5.28
C VAL A 306 -33.22 -4.58 -6.36
N SER A 307 -33.76 -4.62 -7.59
CA SER A 307 -33.28 -3.76 -8.68
C SER A 307 -33.65 -2.29 -8.43
N VAL A 308 -32.66 -1.40 -8.59
CA VAL A 308 -32.79 0.06 -8.38
C VAL A 308 -32.36 0.88 -9.61
N GLY A 309 -32.10 0.20 -10.72
CA GLY A 309 -31.62 0.77 -11.97
C GLY A 309 -31.24 -0.34 -12.95
N GLU A 310 -30.77 0.03 -14.14
CA GLU A 310 -30.24 -0.90 -15.13
C GLU A 310 -28.97 -1.55 -14.57
N ASP A 311 -28.93 -2.89 -14.49
CA ASP A 311 -27.83 -3.68 -13.90
C ASP A 311 -27.42 -3.29 -12.45
N ARG A 312 -28.28 -2.56 -11.71
CA ARG A 312 -28.05 -2.14 -10.32
C ARG A 312 -29.02 -2.78 -9.35
N ARG A 313 -28.52 -3.18 -8.19
CA ARG A 313 -29.33 -3.70 -7.08
C ARG A 313 -28.89 -3.13 -5.75
N SER A 314 -29.83 -2.93 -4.82
CA SER A 314 -29.56 -2.47 -3.45
C SER A 314 -30.44 -3.21 -2.45
N ALA A 315 -29.86 -3.57 -1.30
CA ALA A 315 -30.54 -4.17 -0.16
C ALA A 315 -30.93 -3.09 0.86
N CYS A 316 -31.66 -2.07 0.41
CA CYS A 316 -32.24 -1.03 1.27
C CYS A 316 -33.77 -1.13 1.25
N HIS A 317 -34.43 -0.90 2.39
CA HIS A 317 -35.90 -0.84 2.46
C HIS A 317 -36.50 0.40 1.80
N TYR A 318 -35.69 1.44 1.59
CA TYR A 318 -36.14 2.76 1.13
C TYR A 318 -35.33 3.29 -0.07
N PRO A 319 -35.17 2.51 -1.16
CA PRO A 319 -34.43 2.97 -2.34
C PRO A 319 -35.03 4.24 -2.96
N GLU A 320 -36.32 4.51 -2.75
CA GLU A 320 -37.01 5.71 -3.21
C GLU A 320 -36.62 6.99 -2.43
N GLN A 321 -36.05 6.87 -1.23
CA GLN A 321 -35.59 8.03 -0.42
C GLN A 321 -34.10 8.35 -0.63
N VAL A 322 -33.45 7.69 -1.59
CA VAL A 322 -32.00 7.74 -1.80
C VAL A 322 -31.44 9.15 -1.95
N GLU A 323 -32.13 10.06 -2.64
CA GLU A 323 -31.64 11.42 -2.87
C GLU A 323 -31.48 12.19 -1.55
N ALA A 324 -32.50 12.13 -0.70
CA ALA A 324 -32.48 12.74 0.62
C ALA A 324 -31.44 12.08 1.55
N PHE A 325 -31.27 10.75 1.45
CA PHE A 325 -30.25 10.04 2.22
C PHE A 325 -28.83 10.44 1.80
N ARG A 326 -28.56 10.57 0.49
CA ARG A 326 -27.23 11.01 0.00
C ARG A 326 -26.87 12.40 0.49
N GLU A 327 -27.79 13.35 0.38
CA GLU A 327 -27.57 14.72 0.84
C GLU A 327 -27.24 14.77 2.35
N LYS A 328 -28.01 14.04 3.16
CA LYS A 328 -27.78 13.99 4.61
C LYS A 328 -26.50 13.24 4.97
N ALA A 329 -26.26 12.08 4.37
CA ALA A 329 -25.11 11.22 4.66
C ALA A 329 -23.75 11.84 4.30
N ALA A 330 -23.74 12.92 3.51
CA ALA A 330 -22.55 13.71 3.21
C ALA A 330 -22.10 14.64 4.36
N ARG A 331 -22.79 14.60 5.52
CA ARG A 331 -22.53 15.49 6.66
C ARG A 331 -22.24 14.69 7.93
N ASN A 332 -21.20 15.07 8.68
CA ASN A 332 -20.84 14.40 9.94
C ASN A 332 -21.92 14.47 11.01
N ASP A 333 -22.73 15.54 11.03
CA ASP A 333 -23.88 15.69 11.94
C ASP A 333 -24.87 14.50 11.87
N THR A 334 -25.01 13.94 10.69
CA THR A 334 -25.95 12.85 10.40
C THR A 334 -25.42 11.53 10.98
N TRP A 335 -24.10 11.34 10.96
CA TRP A 335 -23.44 10.17 11.55
C TRP A 335 -23.24 10.31 13.06
N ALA A 336 -23.14 11.53 13.59
CA ALA A 336 -23.04 11.80 15.03
C ALA A 336 -24.21 11.22 15.82
N VAL A 337 -25.43 11.25 15.27
CA VAL A 337 -26.63 10.63 15.89
C VAL A 337 -26.43 9.12 16.11
N VAL A 338 -25.77 8.43 15.17
CA VAL A 338 -25.43 7.01 15.31
C VAL A 338 -24.35 6.84 16.38
N GLY A 339 -23.36 7.73 16.39
CA GLY A 339 -22.31 7.74 17.41
C GLY A 339 -22.86 7.89 18.83
N GLU A 340 -23.80 8.81 19.03
CA GLU A 340 -24.50 8.98 20.32
C GLU A 340 -25.26 7.70 20.72
N ARG A 341 -25.99 7.09 19.78
CA ARG A 341 -26.71 5.82 20.02
C ARG A 341 -25.77 4.69 20.45
N LEU A 342 -24.56 4.65 19.91
CA LEU A 342 -23.56 3.61 20.16
C LEU A 342 -22.56 3.96 21.28
N ASN A 343 -22.71 5.12 21.93
CA ASN A 343 -21.72 5.69 22.85
C ASN A 343 -20.31 5.83 22.25
N GLU A 344 -20.24 6.01 20.92
CA GLU A 344 -19.02 6.25 20.15
C GLU A 344 -19.18 7.57 19.38
N PRO A 345 -19.05 8.73 20.05
CA PRO A 345 -19.35 10.02 19.44
C PRO A 345 -18.49 10.24 18.18
N VAL A 346 -19.15 10.47 17.04
CA VAL A 346 -18.49 10.91 15.81
C VAL A 346 -18.09 12.35 16.01
N GLN A 347 -16.86 12.55 16.46
CA GLN A 347 -16.30 13.88 16.62
C GLN A 347 -15.53 14.21 15.36
N GLY A 348 -15.93 15.32 14.75
CA GLY A 348 -15.18 15.94 13.68
C GLY A 348 -13.75 16.28 14.10
N ALA A 349 -12.85 16.41 13.12
CA ALA A 349 -11.54 17.02 13.30
C ALA A 349 -11.63 18.52 13.68
N GLY A 350 -12.78 19.16 13.42
CA GLY A 350 -12.95 20.61 13.57
C GLY A 350 -12.32 21.37 12.41
N THR A 351 -12.25 22.71 12.51
CA THR A 351 -11.52 23.52 11.53
C THR A 351 -10.02 23.24 11.64
N ILE A 352 -9.43 22.80 10.53
CA ILE A 352 -7.99 22.62 10.39
C ILE A 352 -7.40 24.01 10.15
N GLU A 353 -6.94 24.67 11.22
CA GLU A 353 -6.21 25.93 11.09
C GLU A 353 -4.73 25.62 10.80
N PRO A 354 -4.14 26.21 9.74
CA PRO A 354 -2.71 26.04 9.47
C PRO A 354 -1.87 26.56 10.62
N VAL A 355 -0.81 25.85 10.97
CA VAL A 355 0.18 26.35 11.93
C VAL A 355 0.82 27.63 11.40
N ALA A 356 0.87 28.67 12.23
CA ALA A 356 1.48 29.94 11.86
C ALA A 356 2.97 29.75 11.52
N ALA A 357 3.44 30.40 10.46
CA ALA A 357 4.80 30.23 9.94
C ALA A 357 5.91 30.65 10.93
N ASP A 358 5.56 31.49 11.91
CA ASP A 358 6.41 32.01 12.98
C ASP A 358 6.28 31.21 14.30
N SER A 359 5.50 30.12 14.32
CA SER A 359 5.46 29.19 15.45
C SER A 359 6.86 28.66 15.78
N PRO A 360 7.19 28.46 17.07
CA PRO A 360 8.52 28.04 17.48
C PRO A 360 8.85 26.64 16.94
N LEU A 361 10.12 26.43 16.59
CA LEU A 361 10.63 25.13 16.18
C LEU A 361 10.64 24.18 17.38
N LEU A 362 9.98 23.04 17.22
CA LEU A 362 10.04 21.93 18.18
C LEU A 362 11.20 21.00 17.88
N LEU A 363 11.44 20.74 16.59
CA LEU A 363 12.46 19.80 16.13
C LEU A 363 13.20 20.38 14.92
N GLU A 364 14.52 20.27 14.95
CA GLU A 364 15.42 20.63 13.85
C GLU A 364 16.31 19.43 13.53
N VAL A 365 16.40 19.08 12.25
CA VAL A 365 17.19 17.96 11.75
C VAL A 365 18.15 18.49 10.70
N GLU A 366 19.44 18.25 10.88
CA GLU A 366 20.50 18.73 9.99
C GLU A 366 21.41 17.58 9.55
N GLY A 367 21.55 17.38 8.24
CA GLY A 367 22.50 16.43 7.62
C GLY A 367 22.37 15.00 8.15
N LEU A 368 21.15 14.56 8.48
CA LEU A 368 20.90 13.28 9.13
C LEU A 368 21.24 12.12 8.19
N ARG A 369 22.04 11.17 8.69
CA ARG A 369 22.48 9.98 7.94
C ARG A 369 22.30 8.72 8.77
N LYS A 370 21.88 7.64 8.11
CA LYS A 370 21.87 6.29 8.66
C LYS A 370 22.32 5.29 7.61
N HIS A 371 23.50 4.74 7.84
CA HIS A 371 24.08 3.70 7.00
C HIS A 371 24.20 2.41 7.80
N PHE A 372 23.57 1.33 7.32
CA PHE A 372 23.65 0.01 7.97
C PHE A 372 24.75 -0.84 7.33
N PRO A 373 25.59 -1.54 8.10
CA PRO A 373 26.53 -2.50 7.54
C PRO A 373 25.77 -3.68 6.91
N VAL A 374 26.23 -4.17 5.77
CA VAL A 374 25.72 -5.42 5.17
C VAL A 374 26.57 -6.57 5.72
N GLU A 375 25.98 -7.47 6.50
CA GLU A 375 26.68 -8.67 7.00
C GLU A 375 27.08 -9.58 5.82
N GLN A 376 28.37 -9.89 5.73
CA GLN A 376 28.91 -10.77 4.69
C GLN A 376 28.85 -12.24 5.15
N GLY A 377 28.41 -13.14 4.26
CA GLY A 377 28.51 -14.57 4.51
C GLY A 377 29.96 -15.05 4.59
N PHE A 378 30.23 -16.07 5.40
CA PHE A 378 31.57 -16.63 5.67
C PHE A 378 32.38 -16.98 4.40
N LEU A 379 31.69 -17.32 3.29
CA LEU A 379 32.31 -17.66 2.00
C LEU A 379 32.79 -16.44 1.19
N ASP A 380 32.21 -15.26 1.37
CA ASP A 380 32.60 -14.04 0.63
C ASP A 380 33.91 -13.44 1.15
N GLY A 381 34.19 -13.62 2.45
CA GLY A 381 35.47 -13.22 3.06
C GLY A 381 36.69 -13.96 2.50
N LEU A 382 36.50 -15.20 2.02
CA LEU A 382 37.57 -16.02 1.40
C LEU A 382 37.94 -15.57 -0.03
N ARG A 383 37.10 -14.78 -0.70
CA ARG A 383 37.32 -14.32 -2.09
C ARG A 383 37.92 -12.91 -2.20
N GLY A 384 38.35 -12.31 -1.09
CA GLY A 384 39.05 -11.01 -1.11
C GLY A 384 38.19 -9.81 -1.57
N ARG A 385 36.87 -9.95 -1.64
CA ARG A 385 35.94 -8.85 -1.94
C ARG A 385 35.64 -8.03 -0.67
N HIS A 386 36.66 -7.36 -0.14
CA HIS A 386 36.47 -6.35 0.90
C HIS A 386 35.86 -5.06 0.30
N LYS A 387 34.56 -5.06 -0.01
CA LYS A 387 33.79 -3.81 -0.09
C LYS A 387 33.01 -3.67 1.22
N ASP A 388 33.29 -2.60 1.96
CA ASP A 388 32.52 -2.12 3.12
C ASP A 388 31.13 -1.67 2.63
N ARG A 389 30.30 -2.63 2.20
CA ARG A 389 28.98 -2.38 1.62
C ARG A 389 28.05 -1.93 2.74
N LYS A 390 27.45 -0.76 2.56
CA LYS A 390 26.50 -0.18 3.50
C LYS A 390 25.18 0.07 2.79
N VAL A 391 24.07 -0.14 3.49
CA VAL A 391 22.74 0.31 3.04
C VAL A 391 22.60 1.78 3.44
N HIS A 392 22.51 2.67 2.47
CA HIS A 392 22.25 4.09 2.63
C HIS A 392 20.75 4.32 2.87
N ALA A 393 20.27 3.98 4.08
CA ALA A 393 18.84 4.05 4.38
C ALA A 393 18.34 5.49 4.52
N VAL A 394 19.18 6.38 5.06
CA VAL A 394 18.97 7.83 5.12
C VAL A 394 20.28 8.50 4.77
N ASP A 395 20.28 9.42 3.81
CA ASP A 395 21.49 10.06 3.31
C ASP A 395 21.30 11.58 3.18
N ASP A 396 21.74 12.30 4.21
CA ASP A 396 21.89 13.76 4.24
C ASP A 396 20.58 14.55 4.24
N ILE A 397 19.57 14.06 4.97
CA ILE A 397 18.28 14.75 5.06
C ILE A 397 18.32 15.86 6.12
N SER A 398 17.70 16.99 5.82
CA SER A 398 17.49 18.08 6.78
C SER A 398 16.05 18.56 6.75
N PHE A 399 15.42 18.88 7.86
CA PHE A 399 14.08 19.47 7.90
C PHE A 399 13.78 19.99 9.29
N ASP A 400 12.71 20.76 9.40
CA ASP A 400 12.22 21.35 10.63
C ASP A 400 10.76 20.94 10.90
N LEU A 401 10.35 21.01 12.16
CA LEU A 401 8.97 20.84 12.60
C LEU A 401 8.65 21.87 13.69
N ARG A 402 7.58 22.62 13.48
CA ARG A 402 7.05 23.61 14.41
C ARG A 402 6.18 22.97 15.48
N GLN A 403 6.01 23.68 16.59
CA GLN A 403 5.09 23.27 17.64
C GLN A 403 3.63 23.26 17.12
N GLY A 404 2.93 22.16 17.35
CA GLY A 404 1.58 21.92 16.84
C GLY A 404 1.50 21.61 15.35
N GLU A 405 2.61 21.47 14.63
CA GLU A 405 2.61 21.12 13.19
C GLU A 405 2.50 19.61 12.97
N ILE A 406 1.81 19.22 11.90
CA ILE A 406 1.86 17.88 11.34
C ILE A 406 2.69 17.93 10.05
N LEU A 407 3.90 17.38 10.09
CA LEU A 407 4.74 17.17 8.91
C LEU A 407 4.50 15.76 8.35
N GLY A 408 3.99 15.69 7.13
CA GLY A 408 3.89 14.45 6.37
C GLY A 408 5.25 14.04 5.81
N LEU A 409 5.66 12.78 5.98
CA LEU A 409 6.82 12.19 5.33
C LEU A 409 6.34 11.11 4.35
N ALA A 410 6.41 11.40 3.06
CA ALA A 410 5.89 10.56 1.99
C ALA A 410 6.99 9.88 1.16
N GLY A 411 6.68 8.77 0.51
CA GLY A 411 7.58 8.09 -0.41
C GLY A 411 7.29 6.60 -0.54
N GLU A 412 7.83 5.95 -1.57
CA GLU A 412 7.69 4.49 -1.77
C GLU A 412 8.31 3.69 -0.63
N SER A 413 8.02 2.39 -0.57
CA SER A 413 8.62 1.48 0.40
C SER A 413 10.16 1.46 0.25
N GLY A 414 10.87 1.39 1.37
CA GLY A 414 12.34 1.39 1.37
C GLY A 414 13.02 2.75 1.14
N SER A 415 12.26 3.85 1.02
CA SER A 415 12.81 5.21 0.86
C SER A 415 13.55 5.76 2.08
N GLY A 416 13.40 5.17 3.27
CA GLY A 416 14.06 5.59 4.52
C GLY A 416 13.16 6.24 5.58
N LYS A 417 11.83 6.25 5.36
CA LYS A 417 10.87 6.96 6.23
C LYS A 417 10.79 6.40 7.65
N THR A 418 10.56 5.10 7.81
CA THR A 418 10.54 4.42 9.12
C THR A 418 11.86 4.61 9.86
N THR A 419 12.99 4.41 9.18
CA THR A 419 14.33 4.65 9.74
C THR A 419 14.50 6.09 10.22
N THR A 420 14.00 7.06 9.45
CA THR A 420 13.98 8.47 9.85
C THR A 420 13.16 8.65 11.13
N GLY A 421 11.92 8.16 11.15
CA GLY A 421 11.03 8.24 12.31
C GLY A 421 11.65 7.65 13.59
N GLU A 422 12.24 6.45 13.48
CA GLU A 422 12.91 5.78 14.61
C GLU A 422 14.13 6.55 15.13
N MET A 423 14.87 7.25 14.27
CA MET A 423 15.97 8.13 14.70
C MET A 423 15.46 9.37 15.44
N LEU A 424 14.34 9.97 15.00
CA LEU A 424 13.76 11.15 15.66
C LEU A 424 13.37 10.87 17.12
N VAL A 425 12.87 9.67 17.41
CA VAL A 425 12.54 9.24 18.78
C VAL A 425 13.70 8.52 19.49
N ARG A 426 14.89 8.50 18.89
CA ARG A 426 16.10 7.82 19.39
C ARG A 426 15.85 6.35 19.74
N LEU A 427 15.07 5.64 18.93
CA LEU A 427 15.00 4.18 18.92
C LEU A 427 16.15 3.58 18.11
N GLN A 428 16.62 4.31 17.09
CA GLN A 428 17.85 4.02 16.38
C GLN A 428 18.88 5.13 16.56
N ASP A 429 20.16 4.74 16.57
CA ASP A 429 21.28 5.69 16.54
C ASP A 429 21.55 6.18 15.12
N ILE A 430 22.01 7.42 15.03
CA ILE A 430 22.37 8.05 13.77
C ILE A 430 23.82 7.69 13.39
N THR A 431 24.14 7.70 12.09
CA THR A 431 25.51 7.57 11.60
C THR A 431 26.23 8.92 11.60
N ALA A 432 25.53 9.99 11.17
CA ALA A 432 26.02 11.37 11.17
C ALA A 432 24.83 12.34 11.14
N GLY A 433 25.11 13.63 11.36
CA GLY A 433 24.12 14.69 11.43
C GLY A 433 23.83 15.12 12.87
N GLU A 434 22.80 15.95 13.02
CA GLU A 434 22.35 16.50 14.29
C GLU A 434 20.82 16.51 14.36
N ILE A 435 20.28 16.20 15.53
CA ILE A 435 18.85 16.34 15.86
C ILE A 435 18.74 17.23 17.09
N ARG A 436 18.08 18.39 16.97
CA ARG A 436 17.74 19.26 18.11
C ARG A 436 16.25 19.18 18.40
N PHE A 437 15.92 19.02 19.68
CA PHE A 437 14.55 19.06 20.18
C PHE A 437 14.44 20.18 21.21
N ASP A 438 13.54 21.14 20.96
CA ASP A 438 13.35 22.33 21.81
C ASP A 438 14.67 23.11 22.01
N GLY A 439 15.47 23.21 20.93
CA GLY A 439 16.78 23.85 20.92
C GLY A 439 17.93 23.03 21.55
N VAL A 440 17.66 21.82 22.07
CA VAL A 440 18.68 20.96 22.70
C VAL A 440 19.09 19.84 21.76
N ASP A 441 20.38 19.66 21.51
CA ASP A 441 20.90 18.52 20.75
C ASP A 441 20.65 17.20 21.50
N ILE A 442 19.76 16.38 20.95
CA ILE A 442 19.38 15.08 21.50
C ILE A 442 20.20 13.94 20.94
N THR A 443 21.08 14.17 19.97
CA THR A 443 21.85 13.16 19.22
C THR A 443 22.68 12.26 20.12
N ARG A 444 23.20 12.82 21.21
CA ARG A 444 24.12 12.13 22.15
C ARG A 444 23.47 11.71 23.46
N PHE A 445 22.17 11.95 23.62
CA PHE A 445 21.47 11.57 24.85
C PHE A 445 21.63 10.08 25.15
N ALA A 446 21.89 9.78 26.42
CA ALA A 446 21.99 8.43 26.94
C ALA A 446 21.41 8.36 28.37
N GLY A 447 21.10 7.14 28.84
CA GLY A 447 20.67 6.90 30.22
C GLY A 447 19.45 7.74 30.64
N ARG A 448 19.64 8.61 31.64
CA ARG A 448 18.55 9.43 32.22
C ARG A 448 18.03 10.51 31.27
N GLU A 449 18.90 11.14 30.48
CA GLU A 449 18.53 12.19 29.53
C GLU A 449 17.66 11.61 28.41
N LEU A 450 18.09 10.47 27.85
CA LEU A 450 17.31 9.74 26.84
C LEU A 450 15.95 9.28 27.39
N LYS A 451 15.92 8.80 28.64
CA LYS A 451 14.67 8.45 29.31
C LYS A 451 13.76 9.67 29.49
N ALA A 452 14.29 10.84 29.83
CA ALA A 452 13.49 12.06 29.96
C ALA A 452 12.96 12.52 28.59
N PHE A 453 13.78 12.49 27.54
CA PHE A 453 13.38 12.81 26.18
C PHE A 453 12.26 11.90 25.68
N ARG A 454 12.38 10.58 25.87
CA ARG A 454 11.36 9.60 25.48
C ARG A 454 10.02 9.81 26.19
N ARG A 455 9.94 10.58 27.28
CA ARG A 455 8.64 10.99 27.82
C ARG A 455 7.92 11.99 26.92
N SER A 456 8.68 12.85 26.26
CA SER A 456 8.18 13.96 25.42
C SER A 456 8.02 13.59 23.96
N ALA A 457 8.63 12.48 23.52
CA ALA A 457 8.57 11.99 22.15
C ALA A 457 8.14 10.51 22.14
N GLN A 458 7.09 10.19 21.39
CA GLN A 458 6.50 8.85 21.31
C GLN A 458 6.38 8.40 19.85
N MET A 459 6.21 7.10 19.64
CA MET A 459 6.02 6.52 18.31
C MET A 459 4.78 5.63 18.28
N ILE A 460 3.97 5.78 17.24
CA ILE A 460 2.93 4.83 16.83
C ILE A 460 3.54 4.06 15.66
N PHE A 461 3.71 2.75 15.81
CA PHE A 461 4.33 1.91 14.78
C PHE A 461 3.31 1.39 13.77
N GLN A 462 3.82 0.96 12.61
CA GLN A 462 3.04 0.46 11.47
C GLN A 462 2.15 -0.76 11.80
N ASP A 463 2.67 -1.73 12.55
CA ASP A 463 1.96 -2.98 12.85
C ASP A 463 1.52 -3.04 14.33
N PRO A 464 0.21 -2.86 14.64
CA PRO A 464 -0.30 -2.99 16.00
C PRO A 464 -0.16 -4.41 16.56
N TYR A 465 -0.07 -5.45 15.73
CA TYR A 465 0.08 -6.84 16.19
C TYR A 465 1.47 -7.10 16.79
N GLN A 466 2.50 -6.45 16.27
CA GLN A 466 3.86 -6.61 16.74
C GLN A 466 4.20 -5.72 17.95
N THR A 467 3.42 -4.66 18.17
CA THR A 467 3.73 -3.63 19.18
C THR A 467 3.08 -3.87 20.52
N LEU A 468 1.97 -4.60 20.56
CA LEU A 468 1.23 -4.91 21.77
C LEU A 468 1.67 -6.27 22.31
N ASN A 469 2.15 -6.31 23.56
CA ASN A 469 2.52 -7.57 24.20
C ASN A 469 1.26 -8.44 24.42
N PRO A 470 1.15 -9.63 23.79
CA PRO A 470 -0.07 -10.43 23.83
C PRO A 470 -0.37 -11.02 25.21
N ARG A 471 0.59 -10.96 26.14
CA ARG A 471 0.47 -11.48 27.52
C ARG A 471 -0.04 -10.45 28.52
N PHE A 472 -0.11 -9.18 28.13
CA PHE A 472 -0.50 -8.08 29.00
C PHE A 472 -1.94 -7.67 28.69
N THR A 473 -2.65 -7.18 29.70
CA THR A 473 -3.98 -6.59 29.49
C THR A 473 -3.83 -5.22 28.81
N ILE A 474 -4.93 -4.70 28.24
CA ILE A 474 -4.92 -3.35 27.67
C ILE A 474 -4.55 -2.31 28.73
N PHE A 475 -5.01 -2.49 29.97
CA PHE A 475 -4.61 -1.67 31.11
C PHE A 475 -3.10 -1.66 31.32
N ASP A 476 -2.47 -2.84 31.36
CA ASP A 476 -1.04 -2.96 31.55
C ASP A 476 -0.27 -2.29 30.41
N ILE A 477 -0.73 -2.48 29.17
CA ILE A 477 -0.06 -1.94 27.98
C ILE A 477 -0.11 -0.40 27.95
N VAL A 478 -1.27 0.19 28.21
CA VAL A 478 -1.44 1.65 28.22
C VAL A 478 -0.84 2.26 29.49
N GLY A 479 -0.84 1.55 30.61
CA GLY A 479 -0.28 2.01 31.88
C GLY A 479 1.24 1.88 31.99
N GLU A 480 1.85 0.95 31.27
CA GLU A 480 3.30 0.67 31.32
C GLU A 480 4.16 1.93 31.17
N PRO A 481 3.93 2.86 30.22
CA PRO A 481 4.71 4.08 30.11
C PRO A 481 4.66 4.94 31.40
N LEU A 482 3.49 5.09 32.02
CA LEU A 482 3.34 5.86 33.26
C LEU A 482 4.13 5.23 34.42
N VAL A 483 4.11 3.90 34.52
CA VAL A 483 4.86 3.14 35.53
C VAL A 483 6.36 3.27 35.30
N ILE A 484 6.84 3.08 34.07
CA ILE A 484 8.26 3.20 33.69
C ILE A 484 8.80 4.58 34.06
N HIS A 485 8.02 5.64 33.83
CA HIS A 485 8.40 7.03 34.12
C HIS A 485 8.05 7.48 35.55
N ARG A 486 7.43 6.63 36.38
CA ARG A 486 6.99 6.93 37.75
C ARG A 486 6.09 8.16 37.84
N LEU A 487 5.11 8.25 36.94
CA LEU A 487 4.20 9.40 36.82
C LEU A 487 2.84 9.18 37.45
N ALA A 488 2.41 7.94 37.63
CA ALA A 488 1.14 7.59 38.24
C ALA A 488 1.19 6.17 38.83
N GLU A 489 0.49 5.98 39.95
CA GLU A 489 0.30 4.69 40.62
C GLU A 489 -1.13 4.62 41.18
N GLY A 490 -1.64 3.41 41.46
CA GLY A 490 -2.96 3.19 42.05
C GLY A 490 -4.11 3.83 41.24
N GLU A 491 -5.01 4.53 41.93
CA GLU A 491 -6.20 5.16 41.33
C GLU A 491 -5.84 6.23 40.27
N ALA A 492 -4.70 6.93 40.44
CA ALA A 492 -4.26 7.92 39.48
C ALA A 492 -3.81 7.28 38.15
N LEU A 493 -3.17 6.10 38.21
CA LEU A 493 -2.80 5.32 37.03
C LEU A 493 -4.07 4.89 36.29
N GLU A 494 -5.03 4.36 37.04
CA GLU A 494 -6.30 3.90 36.49
C GLU A 494 -7.06 4.99 35.76
N ARG A 495 -7.22 6.16 36.39
CA ARG A 495 -7.88 7.30 35.77
C ARG A 495 -7.20 7.73 34.47
N LYS A 496 -5.86 7.81 34.43
CA LYS A 496 -5.12 8.20 33.23
C LYS A 496 -5.24 7.18 32.09
N VAL A 497 -5.24 5.88 32.43
CA VAL A 497 -5.42 4.81 31.45
C VAL A 497 -6.82 4.87 30.84
N VAL A 498 -7.85 4.99 31.68
CA VAL A 498 -9.25 5.13 31.24
C VAL A 498 -9.40 6.35 30.34
N GLU A 499 -8.94 7.52 30.77
CA GLU A 499 -9.00 8.75 29.99
C GLU A 499 -8.28 8.62 28.64
N SER A 500 -7.12 7.95 28.60
CA SER A 500 -6.36 7.76 27.35
C SER A 500 -7.05 6.81 26.37
N LEU A 501 -7.65 5.72 26.89
CA LEU A 501 -8.46 4.81 26.08
C LEU A 501 -9.67 5.53 25.48
N GLU A 502 -10.37 6.32 26.30
CA GLU A 502 -11.51 7.11 25.85
C GLU A 502 -11.14 8.17 24.83
N ARG A 503 -10.02 8.88 25.03
CA ARG A 503 -9.46 9.84 24.06
C ARG A 503 -9.10 9.18 22.75
N ALA A 504 -8.64 7.93 22.75
CA ALA A 504 -8.39 7.15 21.53
C ALA A 504 -9.66 6.56 20.90
N GLY A 505 -10.85 6.82 21.47
CA GLY A 505 -12.15 6.37 20.97
C GLY A 505 -12.53 4.94 21.36
N LEU A 506 -11.94 4.39 22.44
CA LEU A 506 -12.37 3.12 23.03
C LEU A 506 -13.31 3.42 24.20
N LYS A 507 -14.60 3.64 23.89
CA LYS A 507 -15.65 4.02 24.85
C LYS A 507 -16.76 2.96 24.95
N PRO A 508 -17.29 2.69 26.15
CA PRO A 508 -16.71 3.00 27.46
C PRO A 508 -15.42 2.18 27.70
N ALA A 509 -14.38 2.80 28.28
CA ALA A 509 -13.05 2.20 28.37
C ALA A 509 -13.01 0.94 29.24
N GLU A 510 -13.93 0.82 30.19
CA GLU A 510 -14.07 -0.31 31.11
C GLU A 510 -14.29 -1.64 30.37
N ILE A 511 -14.91 -1.60 29.18
CA ILE A 511 -15.12 -2.80 28.36
C ILE A 511 -13.81 -3.37 27.83
N TYR A 512 -12.83 -2.49 27.57
CA TYR A 512 -11.58 -2.83 26.89
C TYR A 512 -10.42 -3.03 27.86
N ARG A 513 -10.45 -2.33 29.00
CA ARG A 513 -9.38 -2.27 29.99
C ARG A 513 -8.78 -3.64 30.34
N ASP A 514 -9.64 -4.59 30.69
CA ASP A 514 -9.22 -5.91 31.20
C ASP A 514 -9.05 -6.95 30.09
N ARG A 515 -9.29 -6.57 28.83
CA ARG A 515 -9.10 -7.46 27.68
C ARG A 515 -7.63 -7.62 27.35
N PHE A 516 -7.33 -8.64 26.57
CA PHE A 516 -6.04 -8.85 25.95
C PHE A 516 -6.06 -8.37 24.49
N PRO A 517 -4.89 -8.04 23.90
CA PRO A 517 -4.81 -7.63 22.50
C PRO A 517 -5.52 -8.61 21.56
N HIS A 518 -5.37 -9.92 21.77
CA HIS A 518 -5.95 -10.94 20.89
C HIS A 518 -7.49 -10.93 20.82
N GLU A 519 -8.16 -10.31 21.80
CA GLU A 519 -9.61 -10.19 21.90
C GLU A 519 -10.16 -8.92 21.22
N LEU A 520 -9.28 -8.09 20.67
CA LEU A 520 -9.63 -6.85 19.99
C LEU A 520 -9.54 -6.98 18.46
N SER A 521 -10.40 -6.22 17.77
CA SER A 521 -10.30 -6.02 16.32
C SER A 521 -9.02 -5.25 15.96
N GLY A 522 -8.59 -5.32 14.69
CA GLY A 522 -7.39 -4.59 14.23
C GLY A 522 -7.48 -3.07 14.50
N GLY A 523 -8.62 -2.46 14.21
CA GLY A 523 -8.88 -1.05 14.51
C GLY A 523 -8.85 -0.72 16.00
N GLN A 524 -9.40 -1.60 16.85
CA GLN A 524 -9.34 -1.42 18.30
C GLN A 524 -7.90 -1.52 18.82
N ARG A 525 -7.09 -2.46 18.32
CA ARG A 525 -5.67 -2.56 18.66
C ARG A 525 -4.89 -1.30 18.28
N GLN A 526 -5.17 -0.74 17.10
CA GLN A 526 -4.55 0.51 16.68
C GLN A 526 -4.92 1.65 17.63
N ARG A 527 -6.18 1.74 18.06
CA ARG A 527 -6.60 2.72 19.07
C ARG A 527 -5.92 2.50 20.42
N VAL A 528 -5.66 1.24 20.83
CA VAL A 528 -4.84 0.96 22.02
C VAL A 528 -3.40 1.45 21.83
N ALA A 529 -2.78 1.23 20.67
CA ALA A 529 -1.44 1.72 20.38
C ALA A 529 -1.38 3.26 20.42
N ILE A 530 -2.41 3.94 19.89
CA ILE A 530 -2.59 5.39 20.00
C ILE A 530 -2.75 5.81 21.47
N ALA A 531 -3.62 5.16 22.25
CA ALA A 531 -3.82 5.44 23.67
C ALA A 531 -2.50 5.33 24.46
N ARG A 532 -1.72 4.29 24.19
CA ARG A 532 -0.38 4.08 24.79
C ARG A 532 0.60 5.20 24.43
N ALA A 533 0.56 5.73 23.21
CA ALA A 533 1.43 6.83 22.81
C ALA A 533 1.03 8.16 23.48
N ILE A 534 -0.27 8.44 23.60
CA ILE A 534 -0.74 9.73 24.15
C ILE A 534 -0.80 9.78 25.68
N VAL A 535 -0.76 8.65 26.38
CA VAL A 535 -0.90 8.57 27.86
C VAL A 535 0.14 9.41 28.62
N LEU A 536 1.31 9.64 28.01
CA LEU A 536 2.37 10.46 28.58
C LEU A 536 2.21 11.96 28.32
N GLU A 537 1.19 12.33 27.53
CA GLU A 537 0.96 13.69 27.02
C GLU A 537 2.23 14.24 26.32
N PRO A 538 2.73 13.55 25.27
CA PRO A 538 3.98 13.91 24.59
C PRO A 538 3.84 15.22 23.82
N ARG A 539 4.96 15.89 23.52
CA ARG A 539 5.01 17.04 22.61
C ARG A 539 5.18 16.63 21.15
N LEU A 540 5.78 15.46 20.90
CA LEU A 540 6.03 14.90 19.58
C LEU A 540 5.52 13.46 19.49
N ILE A 541 4.79 13.15 18.43
CA ILE A 541 4.46 11.78 18.03
C ILE A 541 4.97 11.52 16.61
N VAL A 542 5.80 10.50 16.44
CA VAL A 542 6.09 9.91 15.13
C VAL A 542 5.04 8.85 14.85
N ALA A 543 4.18 9.06 13.86
CA ALA A 543 3.16 8.10 13.48
C ALA A 543 3.56 7.40 12.18
N ASP A 544 4.05 6.16 12.30
CA ASP A 544 4.51 5.38 11.15
C ASP A 544 3.39 4.53 10.57
N GLU A 545 2.88 4.92 9.41
CA GLU A 545 1.76 4.30 8.70
C GLU A 545 0.57 3.91 9.61
N PRO A 546 0.05 4.83 10.42
CA PRO A 546 -0.88 4.53 11.51
C PRO A 546 -2.25 4.02 11.05
N VAL A 547 -2.53 4.01 9.73
CA VAL A 547 -3.81 3.65 9.13
C VAL A 547 -3.72 2.65 7.96
N SER A 548 -2.53 2.19 7.58
CA SER A 548 -2.35 1.41 6.34
C SER A 548 -3.04 0.04 6.39
N MET A 549 -3.18 -0.55 7.58
CA MET A 549 -3.83 -1.85 7.80
C MET A 549 -5.31 -1.74 8.24
N LEU A 550 -5.90 -0.55 8.17
CA LEU A 550 -7.25 -0.30 8.68
C LEU A 550 -8.29 -0.20 7.55
N ASP A 551 -9.47 -0.71 7.85
CA ASP A 551 -10.68 -0.46 7.07
C ASP A 551 -10.96 1.05 6.94
N VAL A 552 -11.60 1.42 5.84
CA VAL A 552 -11.88 2.81 5.45
C VAL A 552 -12.57 3.61 6.56
N SER A 553 -13.62 3.04 7.16
CA SER A 553 -14.40 3.71 8.21
C SER A 553 -13.59 4.00 9.47
N ILE A 554 -12.67 3.09 9.81
CA ILE A 554 -11.76 3.22 10.96
C ILE A 554 -10.61 4.18 10.64
N ARG A 555 -10.07 4.13 9.41
CA ARG A 555 -9.02 5.04 8.92
C ARG A 555 -9.44 6.50 9.11
N ALA A 556 -10.62 6.88 8.64
CA ALA A 556 -11.14 8.24 8.82
C ALA A 556 -11.17 8.66 10.30
N GLY A 557 -11.64 7.77 11.18
CA GLY A 557 -11.69 8.02 12.62
C GLY A 557 -10.31 8.24 13.26
N VAL A 558 -9.29 7.49 12.83
CA VAL A 558 -7.90 7.66 13.30
C VAL A 558 -7.28 8.95 12.78
N LEU A 559 -7.51 9.33 11.53
CA LEU A 559 -7.02 10.60 11.00
C LEU A 559 -7.65 11.80 11.73
N ASN A 560 -8.95 11.73 12.05
CA ASN A 560 -9.64 12.75 12.85
C ASN A 560 -9.12 12.83 14.29
N LEU A 561 -8.67 11.71 14.88
CA LEU A 561 -8.02 11.71 16.20
C LEU A 561 -6.72 12.52 16.19
N MET A 562 -5.92 12.40 15.14
CA MET A 562 -4.64 13.12 15.05
C MET A 562 -4.84 14.64 15.02
N HIS A 563 -5.79 15.12 14.20
CA HIS A 563 -6.17 16.53 14.20
C HIS A 563 -6.64 17.02 15.57
N ARG A 564 -7.43 16.21 16.28
CA ARG A 564 -7.87 16.58 17.64
C ARG A 564 -6.70 16.64 18.61
N PHE A 565 -5.81 15.66 18.60
CA PHE A 565 -4.63 15.70 19.47
C PHE A 565 -3.71 16.88 19.19
N ARG A 566 -3.58 17.27 17.91
CA ARG A 566 -2.92 18.52 17.55
C ARG A 566 -3.64 19.74 18.14
N ASN A 567 -4.95 19.86 17.89
CA ASN A 567 -5.73 21.06 18.23
C ASN A 567 -5.96 21.21 19.76
N GLU A 568 -6.24 20.11 20.46
CA GLU A 568 -6.61 20.12 21.88
C GLU A 568 -5.40 19.98 22.81
N LEU A 569 -4.39 19.21 22.42
CA LEU A 569 -3.22 18.91 23.27
C LEU A 569 -1.93 19.58 22.78
N GLY A 570 -1.95 20.25 21.62
CA GLY A 570 -0.78 20.92 21.05
C GLY A 570 0.33 19.96 20.61
N ILE A 571 -0.01 18.70 20.31
CA ILE A 571 0.95 17.67 19.90
C ILE A 571 1.40 17.92 18.46
N SER A 572 2.71 17.96 18.23
CA SER A 572 3.27 17.93 16.87
C SER A 572 3.42 16.50 16.37
N PHE A 573 3.27 16.30 15.08
CA PHE A 573 3.40 14.97 14.46
C PHE A 573 4.42 14.98 13.32
N VAL A 574 5.16 13.87 13.22
CA VAL A 574 5.73 13.41 11.95
C VAL A 574 4.87 12.24 11.49
N TYR A 575 4.02 12.48 10.50
CA TYR A 575 3.11 11.48 9.95
C TYR A 575 3.74 10.81 8.73
N VAL A 576 4.17 9.57 8.88
CA VAL A 576 4.78 8.79 7.80
C VAL A 576 3.71 7.99 7.08
N SER A 577 3.67 8.10 5.75
CA SER A 577 2.76 7.32 4.91
C SER A 577 3.31 7.19 3.49
N HIS A 578 2.89 6.17 2.75
CA HIS A 578 3.09 6.12 1.29
C HIS A 578 1.85 6.62 0.53
N ASP A 579 0.75 6.92 1.22
CA ASP A 579 -0.54 7.34 0.67
C ASP A 579 -0.74 8.87 0.79
N LEU A 580 -0.48 9.58 -0.31
CA LEU A 580 -0.57 11.05 -0.37
C LEU A 580 -1.96 11.62 -0.06
N PRO A 581 -3.10 11.02 -0.46
CA PRO A 581 -4.43 11.43 0.01
C PRO A 581 -4.54 11.56 1.53
N THR A 582 -4.01 10.60 2.29
CA THR A 582 -4.04 10.68 3.76
C THR A 582 -3.15 11.78 4.30
N ILE A 583 -1.97 11.99 3.68
CA ILE A 583 -1.07 13.09 4.03
C ILE A 583 -1.73 14.43 3.76
N ARG A 584 -2.35 14.60 2.59
CA ARG A 584 -3.12 15.80 2.24
C ARG A 584 -4.14 16.15 3.29
N TYR A 585 -4.83 15.13 3.79
CA TYR A 585 -5.87 15.32 4.78
C TYR A 585 -5.35 15.77 6.15
N VAL A 586 -4.18 15.28 6.58
CA VAL A 586 -3.68 15.54 7.96
C VAL A 586 -2.56 16.55 8.08
N ALA A 587 -1.69 16.68 7.08
CA ALA A 587 -0.42 17.37 7.22
C ALA A 587 -0.48 18.83 6.76
N ASP A 588 0.15 19.71 7.54
CA ASP A 588 0.35 21.12 7.20
C ASP A 588 1.42 21.29 6.10
N ARG A 589 2.51 20.53 6.24
CA ARG A 589 3.61 20.42 5.29
C ARG A 589 3.88 18.97 4.92
N VAL A 590 4.43 18.74 3.74
CA VAL A 590 4.87 17.41 3.30
C VAL A 590 6.31 17.44 2.83
N ALA A 591 7.09 16.43 3.22
CA ALA A 591 8.40 16.10 2.69
C ALA A 591 8.32 14.78 1.91
N ILE A 592 8.70 14.80 0.64
CA ILE A 592 8.75 13.65 -0.25
C ILE A 592 10.17 13.07 -0.19
N MET A 593 10.28 11.80 0.19
CA MET A 593 11.52 11.08 0.37
C MET A 593 11.70 10.01 -0.71
N TYR A 594 12.88 9.97 -1.33
CA TYR A 594 13.27 8.97 -2.31
C TYR A 594 14.68 8.48 -2.05
N LEU A 595 14.84 7.16 -1.89
CA LEU A 595 16.13 6.47 -1.73
C LEU A 595 17.11 7.20 -0.77
N GLY A 596 16.65 7.46 0.45
CA GLY A 596 17.46 8.08 1.50
C GLY A 596 17.44 9.61 1.53
N GLU A 597 16.95 10.29 0.49
CA GLU A 597 16.99 11.75 0.37
C GLU A 597 15.59 12.37 0.38
N ILE A 598 15.46 13.63 0.86
CA ILE A 598 14.23 14.41 0.67
C ILE A 598 14.35 15.17 -0.65
N VAL A 599 13.48 14.85 -1.61
CA VAL A 599 13.53 15.41 -2.97
C VAL A 599 12.64 16.63 -3.15
N GLU A 600 11.60 16.78 -2.35
CA GLU A 600 10.67 17.91 -2.39
C GLU A 600 10.05 18.13 -1.00
N VAL A 601 9.96 19.37 -0.54
CA VAL A 601 9.30 19.69 0.74
C VAL A 601 8.63 21.06 0.68
N GLY A 602 7.44 21.17 1.26
CA GLY A 602 6.73 22.44 1.38
C GLY A 602 5.31 22.31 1.91
N PRO A 603 4.52 23.40 1.89
CA PRO A 603 3.10 23.36 2.27
C PRO A 603 2.36 22.28 1.48
N THR A 604 1.56 21.46 2.17
CA THR A 604 0.99 20.24 1.57
C THR A 604 0.16 20.53 0.32
N GLU A 605 -0.75 21.50 0.38
CA GLU A 605 -1.55 21.89 -0.79
C GLU A 605 -0.67 22.40 -1.95
N GLN A 606 0.40 23.13 -1.65
CA GLN A 606 1.31 23.63 -2.67
C GLN A 606 2.08 22.49 -3.35
N VAL A 607 2.65 21.56 -2.59
CA VAL A 607 3.38 20.41 -3.14
C VAL A 607 2.46 19.52 -3.98
N ILE A 608 1.22 19.29 -3.56
CA ILE A 608 0.27 18.42 -4.29
C ILE A 608 -0.19 19.07 -5.59
N HIS A 609 -0.51 20.37 -5.57
CA HIS A 609 -1.01 21.08 -6.74
C HIS A 609 0.10 21.44 -7.73
N GLU A 610 1.25 21.91 -7.25
CA GLU A 610 2.34 22.36 -8.11
C GLU A 610 3.35 21.26 -8.47
N ARG A 611 3.47 20.21 -7.64
CA ARG A 611 4.27 18.97 -7.82
C ARG A 611 5.46 19.11 -8.77
N LYS A 612 6.57 19.60 -8.24
CA LYS A 612 7.68 20.13 -9.04
C LYS A 612 8.75 19.08 -9.34
N HIS A 613 8.95 18.12 -8.46
CA HIS A 613 9.87 17.02 -8.69
C HIS A 613 9.17 15.91 -9.51
N PRO A 614 9.81 15.35 -10.56
CA PRO A 614 9.22 14.25 -11.37
C PRO A 614 8.81 13.02 -10.55
N TYR A 615 9.51 12.74 -9.45
CA TYR A 615 9.11 11.68 -8.51
C TYR A 615 7.78 11.97 -7.80
N THR A 616 7.57 13.20 -7.34
CA THR A 616 6.31 13.62 -6.70
C THR A 616 5.15 13.51 -7.69
N GLN A 617 5.38 13.84 -8.95
CA GLN A 617 4.41 13.63 -10.04
C GLN A 617 4.07 12.14 -10.18
N LEU A 618 5.10 11.27 -10.25
CA LEU A 618 4.92 9.83 -10.32
C LEU A 618 4.09 9.27 -9.14
N LEU A 619 4.36 9.71 -7.91
CA LEU A 619 3.60 9.29 -6.73
C LEU A 619 2.12 9.68 -6.83
N LEU A 620 1.83 10.91 -7.25
CA LEU A 620 0.46 11.42 -7.39
C LEU A 620 -0.29 10.77 -8.56
N ASP A 621 0.40 10.53 -9.67
CA ASP A 621 -0.15 9.82 -10.83
C ASP A 621 -0.45 8.35 -10.50
N ALA A 622 0.37 7.72 -9.65
CA ALA A 622 0.17 6.35 -9.19
C ALA A 622 -0.88 6.21 -8.07
N SER A 623 -1.10 7.25 -7.28
CA SER A 623 -2.04 7.21 -6.15
C SER A 623 -3.47 6.92 -6.65
N PRO A 624 -4.20 5.95 -6.07
CA PRO A 624 -5.58 5.68 -6.45
C PRO A 624 -6.51 6.88 -6.17
N GLU A 625 -7.51 7.12 -7.03
CA GLU A 625 -8.51 8.18 -6.81
C GLU A 625 -9.92 7.55 -6.61
N PRO A 626 -10.61 7.85 -5.50
CA PRO A 626 -11.95 7.33 -5.24
C PRO A 626 -13.04 8.00 -6.09
N ASP A 627 -12.81 9.22 -6.59
CA ASP A 627 -13.75 9.91 -7.46
C ASP A 627 -13.82 9.21 -8.84
N PRO A 628 -14.97 8.59 -9.20
CA PRO A 628 -15.11 7.87 -10.46
C PRO A 628 -15.08 8.77 -11.71
N THR A 629 -15.15 10.10 -11.54
CA THR A 629 -15.04 11.07 -12.64
C THR A 629 -13.60 11.33 -13.05
N VAL A 630 -12.63 11.06 -12.17
CA VAL A 630 -11.21 11.22 -12.44
C VAL A 630 -10.68 9.98 -13.15
N VAL A 631 -10.12 10.16 -14.35
CA VAL A 631 -9.54 9.06 -15.14
C VAL A 631 -8.02 9.23 -15.17
N LYS A 632 -7.32 8.28 -14.55
CA LYS A 632 -5.85 8.22 -14.60
C LYS A 632 -5.37 7.29 -15.71
N PRO A 633 -4.32 7.67 -16.46
CA PRO A 633 -3.71 6.77 -17.43
C PRO A 633 -3.10 5.54 -16.72
N PRO A 634 -3.11 4.35 -17.35
CA PRO A 634 -2.50 3.16 -16.75
C PRO A 634 -0.98 3.33 -16.65
N LEU A 635 -0.43 3.12 -15.45
CA LEU A 635 1.00 3.18 -15.20
C LEU A 635 1.65 1.81 -15.44
N GLU A 636 1.86 1.39 -16.70
CA GLU A 636 2.38 0.04 -17.00
C GLU A 636 3.87 -0.14 -16.64
N SER A 637 4.65 0.94 -16.63
CA SER A 637 6.07 0.95 -16.30
C SER A 637 6.50 2.28 -15.70
N ALA A 638 7.29 2.20 -14.63
CA ALA A 638 8.01 3.33 -14.04
C ALA A 638 9.42 2.91 -13.59
N GLY A 639 9.95 1.79 -14.10
CA GLY A 639 11.18 1.16 -13.62
C GLY A 639 11.08 0.58 -12.21
N GLU A 640 12.15 -0.12 -11.79
CA GLU A 640 12.34 -0.61 -10.42
C GLU A 640 13.09 0.44 -9.57
N ILE A 641 12.86 0.43 -8.26
CA ILE A 641 13.62 1.27 -7.33
C ILE A 641 15.08 0.76 -7.28
N PRO A 642 16.10 1.63 -7.47
CA PRO A 642 17.50 1.25 -7.32
C PRO A 642 17.83 0.74 -5.92
N SER A 643 18.97 0.04 -5.80
CA SER A 643 19.42 -0.49 -4.52
C SER A 643 19.98 0.61 -3.62
N ALA A 644 19.50 0.70 -2.38
CA ALA A 644 20.06 1.59 -1.37
C ALA A 644 21.49 1.17 -0.92
N VAL A 645 21.97 -0.02 -1.30
CA VAL A 645 23.36 -0.44 -1.05
C VAL A 645 24.35 0.24 -2.00
N ASP A 646 23.87 0.60 -3.17
CA ASP A 646 24.68 1.14 -4.26
C ASP A 646 23.85 2.20 -4.97
N PRO A 647 23.62 3.35 -4.31
CA PRO A 647 22.74 4.39 -4.82
C PRO A 647 23.25 4.93 -6.16
N PRO A 648 22.35 5.38 -7.05
CA PRO A 648 22.74 5.91 -8.36
C PRO A 648 23.66 7.11 -8.24
N ASN A 649 24.59 7.24 -9.18
CA ASN A 649 25.38 8.45 -9.35
C ASN A 649 24.49 9.68 -9.64
N GLY A 650 24.85 10.87 -9.13
CA GLY A 650 24.05 12.08 -9.27
C GLY A 650 22.67 12.00 -8.60
N CYS A 651 21.61 12.30 -9.35
CA CYS A 651 20.24 12.27 -8.84
C CYS A 651 19.76 10.83 -8.67
N HIS A 652 19.37 10.41 -7.46
CA HIS A 652 18.93 9.03 -7.22
C HIS A 652 17.73 8.60 -8.08
N PHE A 653 16.89 9.53 -8.55
CA PHE A 653 15.68 9.22 -9.33
C PHE A 653 15.90 9.16 -10.86
N HIS A 654 17.09 9.52 -11.37
CA HIS A 654 17.28 9.70 -12.82
C HIS A 654 16.95 8.47 -13.66
N THR A 655 17.14 7.26 -13.12
CA THR A 655 16.90 5.97 -13.80
C THR A 655 15.42 5.72 -14.13
N ARG A 656 14.52 6.45 -13.46
CA ARG A 656 13.05 6.38 -13.60
C ARG A 656 12.45 7.72 -14.06
N CYS A 657 13.28 8.75 -14.21
CA CYS A 657 12.82 10.10 -14.50
C CYS A 657 12.59 10.27 -16.01
N PRO A 658 11.37 10.59 -16.46
CA PRO A 658 11.10 10.88 -17.88
C PRO A 658 11.71 12.21 -18.35
N MET A 659 12.17 13.04 -17.42
CA MET A 659 12.82 14.33 -17.66
C MET A 659 14.33 14.27 -17.37
N ALA A 660 14.93 13.08 -17.32
CA ALA A 660 16.34 12.93 -17.03
C ALA A 660 17.20 13.64 -18.09
N MET A 661 18.22 14.36 -17.64
CA MET A 661 19.19 15.04 -18.49
C MET A 661 20.52 14.28 -18.49
N SER A 662 21.42 14.60 -19.41
CA SER A 662 22.71 13.90 -19.54
C SER A 662 23.60 14.06 -18.29
N HIS A 663 23.46 15.17 -17.58
CA HIS A 663 24.18 15.44 -16.33
C HIS A 663 23.45 14.97 -15.06
N CYS A 664 22.32 14.24 -15.17
CA CYS A 664 21.60 13.75 -14.00
C CYS A 664 22.27 12.56 -13.30
N GLY A 665 23.35 12.00 -13.87
CA GLY A 665 24.19 11.00 -13.21
C GLY A 665 24.17 9.59 -13.82
N TRP A 666 23.83 9.44 -15.10
CA TRP A 666 23.89 8.17 -15.82
C TRP A 666 25.21 7.42 -15.61
N GLU A 667 25.14 6.09 -15.54
CA GLU A 667 26.26 5.20 -15.27
C GLU A 667 26.11 3.83 -15.95
N GLY A 668 27.15 3.00 -15.87
CA GLY A 668 27.21 1.69 -16.51
C GLY A 668 26.08 0.73 -16.09
N ARG A 669 25.53 0.88 -14.87
CA ARG A 669 24.37 0.10 -14.41
C ARG A 669 23.11 0.40 -15.21
N ASP A 670 22.97 1.62 -15.72
CA ASP A 670 21.83 2.00 -16.57
C ASP A 670 21.89 1.33 -17.93
N VAL A 671 23.10 1.06 -18.43
CA VAL A 671 23.30 0.26 -19.64
C VAL A 671 22.82 -1.17 -19.42
N VAL A 672 23.15 -1.77 -18.27
CA VAL A 672 22.67 -3.12 -17.90
C VAL A 672 21.13 -3.14 -17.83
N THR A 673 20.55 -2.12 -17.20
CA THR A 673 19.08 -1.96 -17.11
C THR A 673 18.46 -1.77 -18.49
N ALA A 674 19.05 -0.96 -19.36
CA ALA A 674 18.59 -0.75 -20.74
C ALA A 674 18.58 -2.07 -21.54
N MET A 675 19.63 -2.89 -21.41
CA MET A 675 19.68 -4.21 -22.04
C MET A 675 18.64 -5.18 -21.47
N SER A 676 18.35 -5.11 -20.17
CA SER A 676 17.30 -5.91 -19.53
C SER A 676 15.91 -5.51 -20.06
N GLU A 677 15.61 -4.22 -20.11
CA GLU A 677 14.36 -3.70 -20.67
C GLU A 677 14.19 -4.02 -22.15
N TRP A 678 15.28 -4.02 -22.92
CA TRP A 678 15.30 -4.46 -24.31
C TRP A 678 14.84 -5.92 -24.47
N ARG A 679 15.32 -6.82 -23.58
CA ARG A 679 14.88 -8.24 -23.56
C ARG A 679 13.44 -8.41 -23.09
N ILE A 680 13.00 -7.62 -22.12
CA ILE A 680 11.59 -7.60 -21.66
C ILE A 680 10.68 -7.20 -22.82
N ALA A 681 11.12 -6.26 -23.66
CA ALA A 681 10.40 -5.85 -24.87
C ALA A 681 10.47 -6.90 -26.01
N GLY A 682 11.04 -8.09 -25.77
CA GLY A 682 11.11 -9.18 -26.75
C GLY A 682 12.16 -8.98 -27.84
N LYS A 683 13.10 -8.04 -27.66
CA LYS A 683 14.15 -7.77 -28.64
C LYS A 683 15.43 -8.53 -28.27
N GLU A 684 16.08 -9.12 -29.27
CA GLU A 684 17.35 -9.83 -29.07
C GLU A 684 18.54 -8.86 -29.00
N VAL A 685 19.61 -9.34 -28.37
CA VAL A 685 20.92 -8.66 -28.32
C VAL A 685 21.91 -9.56 -29.05
N GLU A 686 22.20 -9.22 -30.30
CA GLU A 686 22.94 -10.07 -31.25
C GLU A 686 24.45 -9.82 -31.20
N HIS A 687 24.87 -8.55 -31.10
CA HIS A 687 26.26 -8.13 -31.27
C HIS A 687 26.98 -7.79 -29.97
N LEU A 688 26.28 -7.79 -28.84
CA LEU A 688 26.83 -7.46 -27.54
C LEU A 688 26.83 -8.67 -26.59
N GLY A 689 27.92 -8.84 -25.85
CA GLY A 689 28.07 -9.82 -24.80
C GLY A 689 27.51 -9.37 -23.45
N ALA A 690 27.86 -10.13 -22.40
CA ALA A 690 27.48 -9.78 -21.05
C ALA A 690 28.20 -8.49 -20.61
N PRO A 691 27.50 -7.54 -19.99
CA PRO A 691 28.12 -6.32 -19.46
C PRO A 691 28.98 -6.63 -18.24
N GLU A 692 30.17 -6.06 -18.20
CA GLU A 692 31.09 -6.09 -17.07
C GLU A 692 31.22 -4.68 -16.48
N LEU A 693 30.74 -4.49 -15.25
CA LEU A 693 30.77 -3.20 -14.55
C LEU A 693 32.14 -2.93 -13.93
N ALA A 694 32.64 -1.71 -14.12
CA ALA A 694 33.90 -1.23 -13.55
C ALA A 694 33.73 0.20 -13.01
N GLY A 695 33.30 0.32 -11.75
CA GLY A 695 32.94 1.62 -11.18
C GLY A 695 31.68 2.18 -11.85
N LEU A 696 31.78 3.39 -12.42
CA LEU A 696 30.70 4.00 -13.20
C LEU A 696 30.68 3.52 -14.66
N ASP A 697 31.72 2.83 -15.12
CA ASP A 697 31.86 2.44 -16.53
C ASP A 697 31.36 1.01 -16.76
N VAL A 698 31.10 0.68 -18.03
CA VAL A 698 30.73 -0.68 -18.43
C VAL A 698 31.50 -1.12 -19.68
N TYR A 699 31.94 -2.37 -19.65
CA TYR A 699 32.63 -3.03 -20.76
C TYR A 699 31.72 -4.11 -21.37
N LEU A 700 31.65 -4.14 -22.70
CA LEU A 700 30.81 -5.05 -23.46
C LEU A 700 31.66 -5.76 -24.51
N SER A 701 31.72 -7.10 -24.45
CA SER A 701 32.36 -7.89 -25.50
C SER A 701 31.54 -7.84 -26.80
N VAL A 702 32.21 -7.82 -27.95
CA VAL A 702 31.58 -7.81 -29.29
C VAL A 702 31.39 -9.24 -29.79
N ARG A 703 30.19 -9.55 -30.30
CA ARG A 703 29.79 -10.88 -30.79
C ARG A 703 29.33 -10.85 -32.25
N GLY A 704 30.17 -11.29 -33.19
CA GLY A 704 29.81 -11.25 -34.61
C GLY A 704 29.55 -9.81 -35.11
N GLY A 705 29.32 -9.61 -36.41
CA GLY A 705 28.95 -8.29 -36.98
C GLY A 705 30.03 -7.18 -36.96
N GLY A 706 31.06 -7.29 -36.12
CA GLY A 706 32.12 -6.30 -35.98
C GLY A 706 31.76 -5.14 -35.03
N ILE A 707 32.75 -4.31 -34.72
CA ILE A 707 32.63 -3.27 -33.67
C ILE A 707 31.61 -2.18 -34.00
N ASP A 708 31.43 -1.86 -35.28
CA ASP A 708 30.48 -0.83 -35.72
C ASP A 708 29.03 -1.31 -35.59
N ALA A 709 28.76 -2.59 -35.88
CA ALA A 709 27.43 -3.19 -35.68
C ALA A 709 27.07 -3.23 -34.19
N ALA A 710 28.01 -3.65 -33.34
CA ALA A 710 27.84 -3.62 -31.89
C ALA A 710 27.62 -2.20 -31.35
N ARG A 711 28.32 -1.19 -31.89
CA ARG A 711 28.13 0.21 -31.49
C ARG A 711 26.74 0.73 -31.88
N GLN A 712 26.26 0.38 -33.07
CA GLN A 712 24.92 0.76 -33.52
C GLN A 712 23.83 0.10 -32.68
N GLU A 713 23.96 -1.20 -32.40
CA GLU A 713 23.04 -1.93 -31.52
C GLU A 713 23.02 -1.31 -30.11
N LEU A 714 24.20 -1.05 -29.53
CA LEU A 714 24.30 -0.41 -28.22
C LEU A 714 23.61 0.97 -28.22
N THR A 715 23.88 1.79 -29.23
CA THR A 715 23.26 3.13 -29.34
C THR A 715 21.73 3.04 -29.42
N ALA A 716 21.20 2.03 -30.14
CA ALA A 716 19.77 1.79 -30.24
C ALA A 716 19.18 1.36 -28.88
N ILE A 717 19.87 0.49 -28.14
CA ILE A 717 19.47 0.07 -26.79
C ILE A 717 19.44 1.28 -25.83
N LEU A 718 20.51 2.08 -25.80
CA LEU A 718 20.60 3.25 -24.92
C LEU A 718 19.51 4.29 -25.23
N ARG A 719 19.29 4.60 -26.51
CA ARG A 719 18.25 5.56 -26.93
C ARG A 719 16.84 5.05 -26.66
N ALA A 720 16.61 3.74 -26.75
CA ALA A 720 15.32 3.15 -26.42
C ALA A 720 15.01 3.23 -24.92
N LYS A 721 16.05 3.19 -24.06
CA LYS A 721 15.91 3.46 -22.63
C LYS A 721 15.64 4.94 -22.38
N HIS A 722 16.56 5.82 -22.79
CA HIS A 722 16.38 7.26 -22.69
C HIS A 722 17.38 8.00 -23.60
N PRO A 723 16.98 9.05 -24.35
CA PRO A 723 17.89 9.82 -25.20
C PRO A 723 19.12 10.35 -24.44
N SER A 724 18.90 10.90 -23.24
CA SER A 724 19.99 11.48 -22.44
C SER A 724 21.02 10.45 -21.94
N LEU A 725 20.64 9.16 -21.82
CA LEU A 725 21.59 8.10 -21.48
C LEU A 725 22.57 7.90 -22.64
N ALA A 726 22.06 7.89 -23.88
CA ALA A 726 22.91 7.83 -25.06
C ALA A 726 23.80 9.07 -25.21
N ASP A 727 23.30 10.25 -24.83
CA ASP A 727 24.06 11.49 -24.89
C ASP A 727 25.14 11.57 -23.79
N ALA A 728 24.90 10.97 -22.62
CA ALA A 728 25.86 10.90 -21.52
C ALA A 728 26.93 9.82 -21.71
N ALA A 729 26.62 8.76 -22.48
CA ALA A 729 27.49 7.62 -22.69
C ALA A 729 28.63 7.93 -23.68
N ALA A 730 29.86 8.04 -23.17
CA ALA A 730 31.04 8.15 -24.03
C ALA A 730 31.50 6.75 -24.49
N VAL A 731 31.03 6.33 -25.67
CA VAL A 731 31.33 5.00 -26.23
C VAL A 731 32.64 5.03 -27.04
N SER A 732 33.64 4.26 -26.60
CA SER A 732 34.91 4.07 -27.31
C SER A 732 35.20 2.59 -27.58
N PRO A 733 35.85 2.27 -28.71
CA PRO A 733 36.33 0.91 -28.95
C PRO A 733 37.49 0.59 -27.99
N ASP A 734 37.44 -0.58 -27.35
CA ASP A 734 38.57 -1.15 -26.61
C ASP A 734 39.13 -2.32 -27.41
N GLY A 735 40.06 -2.00 -28.31
CA GLY A 735 40.50 -2.92 -29.37
C GLY A 735 39.41 -3.20 -30.41
N SER A 736 39.48 -4.38 -31.05
CA SER A 736 38.50 -4.82 -32.07
C SER A 736 37.40 -5.73 -31.52
N VAL A 737 37.46 -6.08 -30.23
CA VAL A 737 36.64 -7.14 -29.62
C VAL A 737 35.78 -6.67 -28.44
N ALA A 738 35.87 -5.40 -28.05
CA ALA A 738 35.08 -4.83 -26.96
C ALA A 738 34.71 -3.37 -27.18
N LEU A 739 33.63 -2.94 -26.53
CA LEU A 739 33.23 -1.55 -26.38
C LEU A 739 33.36 -1.16 -24.91
N ALA A 740 33.99 -0.02 -24.65
CA ALA A 740 34.00 0.63 -23.35
C ALA A 740 33.03 1.81 -23.38
N VAL A 741 32.20 1.93 -22.34
CA VAL A 741 31.25 3.03 -22.18
C VAL A 741 31.60 3.76 -20.89
N HIS A 742 32.01 5.02 -21.04
CA HIS A 742 32.47 5.84 -19.93
C HIS A 742 31.41 6.84 -19.48
N PHE A 743 31.33 7.05 -18.17
CA PHE A 743 30.41 7.99 -17.54
C PHE A 743 31.13 8.92 -16.54
N THR A 744 30.53 10.09 -16.29
CA THR A 744 31.10 11.10 -15.38
C THR A 744 30.43 11.02 -14.01
N SER A 745 31.20 11.14 -12.95
CA SER A 745 30.66 11.24 -11.60
C SER A 745 29.91 12.56 -11.40
N GLN A 746 28.74 12.51 -10.79
CA GLN A 746 27.86 13.63 -10.50
C GLN A 746 27.46 13.60 -9.02
N ALA A 747 27.36 14.78 -8.40
CA ALA A 747 26.90 14.91 -7.01
C ALA A 747 25.39 15.10 -6.97
N SER A 748 24.68 14.42 -6.07
CA SER A 748 23.21 14.55 -5.93
C SER A 748 22.75 16.02 -5.85
N PRO A 749 21.65 16.40 -6.53
CA PRO A 749 21.19 17.78 -6.55
C PRO A 749 20.82 18.24 -5.14
N ARG A 750 21.30 19.42 -4.75
CA ARG A 750 20.91 20.01 -3.46
C ARG A 750 19.49 20.58 -3.55
N ARG A 751 18.74 20.48 -2.45
CA ARG A 751 17.43 21.14 -2.37
C ARG A 751 17.58 22.66 -2.47
N ARG A 752 16.77 23.28 -3.31
CA ARG A 752 16.69 24.74 -3.49
C ARG A 752 15.27 25.23 -3.28
N LEU A 753 15.13 26.42 -2.70
CA LEU A 753 13.85 27.08 -2.53
C LEU A 753 13.37 27.59 -3.90
N ILE A 754 12.21 27.11 -4.35
CA ILE A 754 11.62 27.48 -5.65
C ILE A 754 10.38 28.38 -5.49
N ALA A 755 9.73 28.32 -4.34
CA ALA A 755 8.66 29.21 -3.92
C ALA A 755 8.68 29.33 -2.38
N ARG A 756 7.81 30.17 -1.80
CA ARG A 756 7.75 30.36 -0.34
C ARG A 756 7.57 29.01 0.37
N GLU A 757 8.54 28.64 1.21
CA GLU A 757 8.57 27.38 1.97
C GLU A 757 8.55 26.10 1.12
N HIS A 758 8.67 26.19 -0.21
CA HIS A 758 8.66 25.05 -1.13
C HIS A 758 10.04 24.89 -1.76
N SER A 759 10.69 23.77 -1.47
CA SER A 759 12.03 23.45 -1.98
C SER A 759 12.10 22.09 -2.67
N VAL A 760 12.98 21.98 -3.66
CA VAL A 760 13.13 20.80 -4.53
C VAL A 760 14.60 20.50 -4.78
N ALA A 761 15.00 19.24 -4.74
CA ALA A 761 16.30 18.73 -5.17
C ALA A 761 16.21 18.16 -6.59
N CYS A 762 16.36 19.01 -7.61
CA CYS A 762 16.36 18.58 -9.00
C CYS A 762 17.21 19.51 -9.86
N TYR A 763 17.98 18.93 -10.79
CA TYR A 763 18.82 19.68 -11.73
C TYR A 763 18.03 20.64 -12.63
N LEU A 764 16.74 20.40 -12.84
CA LEU A 764 15.85 21.29 -13.62
C LEU A 764 15.74 22.70 -13.01
N TYR A 765 16.00 22.85 -11.72
CA TYR A 765 15.93 24.12 -10.99
C TYR A 765 17.32 24.65 -10.61
N GLU A 766 18.38 24.11 -11.21
CA GLU A 766 19.69 24.78 -11.18
C GLU A 766 19.66 25.91 -12.21
N GLU A 767 19.85 27.15 -11.75
CA GLU A 767 20.20 28.24 -12.68
C GLU A 767 21.40 27.78 -13.50
N GLU A 768 21.37 28.00 -14.82
CA GLU A 768 22.57 27.96 -15.65
C GLU A 768 23.62 28.77 -14.91
N ALA A 769 24.64 28.09 -14.38
CA ALA A 769 25.73 28.75 -13.70
C ALA A 769 26.28 29.82 -14.65
N ALA A 770 26.03 31.09 -14.29
CA ALA A 770 26.55 32.31 -14.88
C ALA A 770 27.46 32.08 -16.11
N GLY A 771 26.85 31.97 -17.28
CA GLY A 771 27.54 32.12 -18.54
C GLY A 771 27.79 33.60 -18.82
N SER A 772 28.80 34.18 -18.18
CA SER A 772 29.61 35.30 -18.70
C SER A 772 30.85 35.55 -17.85
#